data_AF-A0A7X0LI64-F1
#
_entry.id   AF-A0A7X0LI64-F1
#
_cell.length_a   1.000
_cell.length_b   1.000
_cell.length_c   1.000
_cell.angle_alpha   90.00
_cell.angle_beta   90.00
_cell.angle_gamma   90.00
#
_symmetry.space_group_name_H-M   'P 1'
#
loop_
_entity.id
_entity.type
_entity.pdbx_description
1 polymer ?
#
loop_
_entity_poly.entity_id
_entity_poly.type
_entity_poly.pdbx_seq_one_letter_code
_entity_poly.pdbx_strand_id
1 'polypeptide(L)'
;MTSIPITDHLPIAIRAFAGPQYRVLVNPTDSKPKRRRSITPASEWTLIFDTETNADAAQALRFGTYQLRKSDELNEAGIFYDPDNVAPDELECLVAYAKAYGLNLLTRDAFVDKVLFDRGFGIRARIVGFNLPFDISRLAIKHGSARTPMGDDGGTMRGGFTFKLSPQKIYPNIRVKHMSRRAASIAFAALKQPDSRGQRKRCLTTPVRRGHFVDVKTLAGALFARNFSLGSLCDFLKVEHPKLDFDDFAAPISDDIIRYAVADVQATWECYRIALARFDQLGLTDARPEKIYSEASIGKAYLKAMGIQPWRKVQPDFPRDLLAKIMGSYFGGRSEVRIRRELRQVMLCDFLSMYPTVCTLMRLWDFVIAEGMSWHDATDNTRSLLARVDLADLQSSDLWQAMTVLVRVIPKGDIFPVRADYAEQGQNTIGLNHLSSDTPLWFTLADCIVSKILTGKAPVILEAIRFTPGPAQSGLSNINVGGNPAYRVDPKETDFFKRVIELRQTVKQDRDRAADADREALDIEQNALKIAANATSYGIWVEVNVDDRPKRSPVTVHNSTGEPFSFSTDRHENPGTYFHPLLATLITGAARLMLAITERLVTDAGMDWSFCDTDSMAIAKPDTMSSDEFAQRVTDVVKWFDALNPYGFDASILKIEDLNYSLASKELEPLFCWAVSSKRYALFNIDEGRPTMRKVSAHGLGHLFPPYEEADAPGRFPKPDKSVLKDGTVRWHCDLWHQIVSAALAGHPDQVARDFHSAMKEPARSRYAATSPDLLRWFKSYNVNRDYRDQVRPFGFMLSYGVGPMACSEAIAATSKRGRPKKIAPVKPIAPFEKNGSKAAATVFDRETGKSVDLSILRTYAKALAQYHISPEAKFLNGGFLDKGITWRRHVFGTHIQHIGKEADDWERRASLGQTADMEVNYGVSDADRLRVEADAQNARIAEQSEADRNRDAELARLREQVEENGLRATARTIGVDPSNLRRRLKR
;
A
#
# COMPACT_ATOMS: atom_id res chain seq x y z
N MET A 1 -40.50 -2.05 -13.69
CA MET A 1 -39.42 -1.99 -12.68
C MET A 1 -39.55 -0.67 -11.95
N THR A 2 -39.90 -0.71 -10.67
CA THR A 2 -39.84 0.46 -9.78
C THR A 2 -38.38 0.91 -9.69
N SER A 3 -38.10 2.19 -9.97
CA SER A 3 -36.75 2.74 -9.86
C SER A 3 -36.26 2.61 -8.43
N ILE A 4 -35.08 1.99 -8.22
CA ILE A 4 -34.44 1.92 -6.90
C ILE A 4 -34.28 3.36 -6.39
N PRO A 5 -34.75 3.71 -5.17
CA PRO A 5 -34.63 5.07 -4.65
C PRO A 5 -33.16 5.47 -4.52
N ILE A 6 -32.84 6.74 -4.81
CA ILE A 6 -31.52 7.30 -4.56
C ILE A 6 -31.33 7.37 -3.04
N THR A 7 -30.25 6.79 -2.53
CA THR A 7 -29.94 6.79 -1.09
C THR A 7 -28.98 7.89 -0.71
N ASP A 8 -28.08 8.29 -1.62
CA ASP A 8 -27.01 9.21 -1.33
C ASP A 8 -26.76 10.17 -2.50
N HIS A 9 -26.45 11.43 -2.18
CA HIS A 9 -26.00 12.42 -3.15
C HIS A 9 -24.54 12.77 -2.84
N LEU A 10 -23.60 12.14 -3.55
CA LEU A 10 -22.17 12.23 -3.25
C LEU A 10 -21.36 12.77 -4.44
N PRO A 11 -20.27 13.51 -4.20
CA PRO A 11 -19.26 13.77 -5.22
C PRO A 11 -18.59 12.45 -5.63
N ILE A 12 -18.35 12.27 -6.93
CA ILE A 12 -17.65 11.08 -7.44
C ILE A 12 -16.20 11.46 -7.77
N ALA A 13 -15.25 10.70 -7.22
CA ALA A 13 -13.83 10.94 -7.40
C ALA A 13 -13.27 10.16 -8.60
N ILE A 14 -12.78 10.87 -9.60
CA ILE A 14 -12.24 10.31 -10.85
C ILE A 14 -10.78 10.68 -11.01
N ARG A 15 -9.95 9.73 -11.43
CA ARG A 15 -8.54 10.01 -11.69
C ARG A 15 -8.39 10.92 -12.89
N ALA A 16 -7.63 11.98 -12.72
CA ALA A 16 -7.18 12.87 -13.78
C ALA A 16 -5.69 12.66 -14.05
N PHE A 17 -5.21 13.21 -15.15
CA PHE A 17 -3.80 13.16 -15.54
C PHE A 17 -3.20 14.56 -15.56
N ALA A 18 -2.29 14.84 -14.62
CA ALA A 18 -1.54 16.09 -14.54
C ALA A 18 -0.03 15.91 -14.84
N GLY A 19 0.34 14.80 -15.49
CA GLY A 19 1.73 14.47 -15.77
C GLY A 19 2.41 15.45 -16.76
N PRO A 20 3.75 15.54 -16.74
CA PRO A 20 4.50 16.42 -17.65
C PRO A 20 4.20 16.08 -19.12
N GLN A 21 4.35 17.05 -20.03
CA GLN A 21 4.37 16.77 -21.47
C GLN A 21 5.38 15.64 -21.68
N TYR A 22 4.97 14.60 -22.41
CA TYR A 22 5.82 13.44 -22.66
C TYR A 22 7.10 13.98 -23.26
N ARG A 23 8.13 14.11 -22.44
CA ARG A 23 9.46 14.43 -22.93
C ARG A 23 9.76 13.31 -23.90
N VAL A 24 10.04 13.66 -25.15
CA VAL A 24 10.73 12.76 -26.07
C VAL A 24 11.85 12.15 -25.25
N LEU A 25 11.69 10.87 -24.91
CA LEU A 25 12.76 10.11 -24.28
C LEU A 25 13.79 10.02 -25.40
N VAL A 26 14.75 10.95 -25.38
CA VAL A 26 15.69 11.14 -26.47
C VAL A 26 16.22 9.77 -26.87
N ASN A 27 15.94 9.37 -28.12
CA ASN A 27 16.50 8.16 -28.69
C ASN A 27 18.01 8.21 -28.42
N PRO A 28 18.62 7.16 -27.83
CA PRO A 28 20.06 7.15 -27.60
C PRO A 28 20.86 7.44 -28.87
N THR A 29 20.26 7.19 -30.04
CA THR A 29 20.80 7.40 -31.38
C THR A 29 20.70 8.84 -31.90
N ASP A 30 19.69 9.63 -31.49
CA ASP A 30 19.42 10.95 -32.08
C ASP A 30 19.99 12.14 -31.28
N SER A 31 20.40 11.92 -30.02
CA SER A 31 21.34 12.86 -29.40
C SER A 31 22.73 12.62 -29.96
N LYS A 32 23.49 13.69 -30.30
CA LYS A 32 24.97 13.64 -30.32
C LYS A 32 25.40 12.68 -29.21
N PRO A 33 26.17 11.61 -29.48
CA PRO A 33 26.29 10.48 -28.57
C PRO A 33 26.59 11.04 -27.19
N LYS A 34 25.57 11.04 -26.31
CA LYS A 34 25.80 11.28 -24.90
C LYS A 34 26.65 10.09 -24.54
N ARG A 35 27.98 10.30 -24.49
CA ARG A 35 29.00 9.34 -24.07
C ARG A 35 28.32 8.48 -23.02
N ARG A 36 28.02 7.20 -23.35
CA ARG A 36 27.39 6.27 -22.40
C ARG A 36 28.09 6.54 -21.09
N ARG A 37 27.39 7.08 -20.08
CA ARG A 37 28.02 7.37 -18.78
C ARG A 37 28.68 6.04 -18.43
N SER A 38 30.01 6.00 -18.35
CA SER A 38 30.69 4.74 -18.06
C SER A 38 30.29 4.41 -16.63
N ILE A 39 29.28 3.56 -16.47
CA ILE A 39 28.90 3.00 -15.19
C ILE A 39 29.99 1.98 -14.93
N THR A 40 30.98 2.41 -14.17
CA THR A 40 32.05 1.50 -13.77
C THR A 40 31.46 0.48 -12.81
N PRO A 41 31.60 -0.84 -13.06
CA PRO A 41 31.09 -1.86 -12.17
C PRO A 41 31.77 -1.78 -10.80
N ALA A 42 31.13 -2.41 -9.81
CA ALA A 42 31.76 -2.64 -8.53
C ALA A 42 33.01 -3.52 -8.71
N SER A 43 34.00 -3.31 -7.86
CA SER A 43 35.15 -4.23 -7.76
C SER A 43 34.73 -5.56 -7.12
N GLU A 44 35.66 -6.52 -7.08
CA GLU A 44 35.53 -7.78 -6.34
C GLU A 44 35.47 -7.58 -4.81
N TRP A 45 35.72 -6.36 -4.32
CA TRP A 45 35.71 -6.06 -2.89
C TRP A 45 34.31 -5.82 -2.36
N THR A 46 34.04 -6.34 -1.17
CA THR A 46 32.80 -6.13 -0.42
C THR A 46 33.14 -5.66 0.98
N LEU A 47 32.61 -4.49 1.37
CA LEU A 47 32.64 -3.96 2.72
C LEU A 47 31.28 -4.24 3.37
N ILE A 48 31.27 -5.02 4.43
CA ILE A 48 30.11 -5.31 5.26
C ILE A 48 30.33 -4.64 6.60
N PHE A 49 29.33 -3.93 7.11
CA PHE A 49 29.41 -3.37 8.46
C PHE A 49 28.03 -3.27 9.10
N ASP A 50 28.02 -3.26 10.42
CA ASP A 50 26.84 -3.06 11.24
C ASP A 50 27.17 -2.10 12.41
N THR A 51 26.15 -1.52 13.03
CA THR A 51 26.33 -0.54 14.12
C THR A 51 25.49 -0.87 15.34
N GLU A 52 26.16 -0.91 16.48
CA GLU A 52 25.51 -1.05 17.79
C GLU A 52 25.32 0.32 18.45
N THR A 53 24.13 0.52 18.99
CA THR A 53 23.73 1.81 19.55
C THR A 53 23.29 1.71 21.00
N ASN A 54 23.32 2.83 21.72
CA ASN A 54 22.61 2.93 22.99
C ASN A 54 21.13 2.60 22.82
N ALA A 55 20.52 2.06 23.87
CA ALA A 55 19.07 1.86 23.96
C ALA A 55 18.28 3.18 24.16
N ASP A 56 18.97 4.32 24.19
CA ASP A 56 18.38 5.64 24.41
C ASP A 56 17.69 6.22 23.16
N ALA A 57 17.02 7.35 23.37
CA ALA A 57 16.33 8.12 22.35
C ALA A 57 17.21 8.55 21.17
N ALA A 58 18.50 8.83 21.41
CA ALA A 58 19.43 9.29 20.39
C ALA A 58 19.87 8.14 19.49
N GLN A 59 19.88 6.92 20.04
CA GLN A 59 20.48 5.73 19.44
C GLN A 59 21.90 6.10 18.99
N ALA A 60 22.67 6.65 19.92
CA ALA A 60 24.05 7.07 19.71
C ALA A 60 24.92 5.84 19.39
N LEU A 61 25.93 6.00 18.51
CA LEU A 61 26.83 4.90 18.16
C LEU A 61 27.68 4.56 19.39
N ARG A 62 27.68 3.30 19.85
CA ARG A 62 28.65 2.83 20.84
C ARG A 62 29.87 2.31 20.11
N PHE A 63 29.66 1.23 19.37
CA PHE A 63 30.63 0.60 18.51
C PHE A 63 29.94 -0.02 17.30
N GLY A 64 30.73 -0.54 16.37
CA GLY A 64 30.25 -1.34 15.26
C GLY A 64 31.36 -2.26 14.80
N THR A 65 31.00 -3.19 13.95
CA THR A 65 31.89 -4.24 13.44
C THR A 65 31.89 -4.18 11.92
N TYR A 66 32.98 -4.61 11.31
CA TYR A 66 33.08 -4.66 9.85
C TYR A 66 33.93 -5.83 9.38
N GLN A 67 33.66 -6.21 8.13
CA GLN A 67 34.48 -7.13 7.35
C GLN A 67 34.72 -6.51 5.97
N LEU A 68 35.97 -6.52 5.53
CA LEU A 68 36.35 -6.25 4.15
C LEU A 68 36.78 -7.58 3.53
N ARG A 69 36.04 -7.98 2.51
CA ARG A 69 36.25 -9.24 1.79
C ARG A 69 36.65 -8.97 0.35
N LYS A 70 37.52 -9.82 -0.18
CA LYS A 70 37.85 -9.87 -1.60
C LYS A 70 37.20 -11.13 -2.16
N SER A 71 36.16 -10.97 -2.97
CA SER A 71 35.26 -12.08 -3.30
C SER A 71 34.77 -12.75 -2.01
N ASP A 72 35.01 -14.05 -1.81
CA ASP A 72 34.60 -14.77 -0.61
C ASP A 72 35.65 -14.73 0.53
N GLU A 73 36.90 -14.34 0.23
CA GLU A 73 38.01 -14.36 1.18
C GLU A 73 37.95 -13.16 2.13
N LEU A 74 38.05 -13.43 3.44
CA LEU A 74 38.17 -12.40 4.46
C LEU A 74 39.56 -11.79 4.41
N ASN A 75 39.65 -10.50 4.07
CA ASN A 75 40.92 -9.78 4.02
C ASN A 75 41.20 -9.00 5.30
N GLU A 76 40.17 -8.36 5.84
CA GLU A 76 40.28 -7.54 7.05
C GLU A 76 38.98 -7.64 7.83
N ALA A 77 39.06 -7.77 9.15
CA ALA A 77 37.93 -7.65 10.06
C ALA A 77 38.30 -6.72 11.21
N GLY A 78 37.32 -5.99 11.72
CA GLY A 78 37.59 -5.04 12.78
C GLY A 78 36.36 -4.54 13.51
N ILE A 79 36.65 -3.83 14.59
CA ILE A 79 35.73 -3.12 15.46
C ILE A 79 36.04 -1.64 15.33
N PHE A 80 35.00 -0.81 15.22
CA PHE A 80 35.13 0.63 15.32
C PHE A 80 34.25 1.17 16.45
N TYR A 81 34.69 2.22 17.13
CA TYR A 81 33.95 2.78 18.25
C TYR A 81 33.95 4.30 18.26
N ASP A 82 32.95 4.89 18.92
CA ASP A 82 32.90 6.32 19.17
C ASP A 82 33.67 6.63 20.48
N PRO A 83 34.84 7.29 20.42
CA PRO A 83 35.63 7.56 21.63
C PRO A 83 34.89 8.43 22.65
N ASP A 84 33.88 9.19 22.21
CA ASP A 84 33.12 10.07 23.08
C ASP A 84 31.90 9.38 23.75
N ASN A 85 31.63 8.11 23.43
CA ASN A 85 30.45 7.35 23.89
C ASN A 85 30.79 5.93 24.38
N VAL A 86 32.06 5.65 24.65
CA VAL A 86 32.53 4.38 25.23
C VAL A 86 33.29 4.70 26.52
N ALA A 87 32.89 4.07 27.62
CA ALA A 87 33.55 4.25 28.91
C ALA A 87 34.95 3.58 28.92
N PRO A 88 35.89 4.01 29.79
CA PRO A 88 37.25 3.46 29.80
C PRO A 88 37.34 1.95 29.99
N ASP A 89 36.49 1.38 30.84
CA ASP A 89 36.34 -0.05 31.09
C ASP A 89 35.77 -0.80 29.87
N GLU A 90 34.79 -0.21 29.20
CA GLU A 90 34.25 -0.74 27.94
C GLU A 90 35.29 -0.72 26.82
N LEU A 91 36.14 0.32 26.77
CA LEU A 91 37.24 0.41 25.82
C LEU A 91 38.30 -0.66 26.10
N GLU A 92 38.63 -0.92 27.37
CA GLU A 92 39.51 -2.02 27.75
C GLU A 92 38.95 -3.37 27.29
N CYS A 93 37.64 -3.60 27.41
CA CYS A 93 36.97 -4.78 26.89
C CYS A 93 37.10 -4.89 25.36
N LEU A 94 36.82 -3.82 24.61
CA LEU A 94 36.98 -3.79 23.14
C LEU A 94 38.44 -4.06 22.72
N VAL A 95 39.42 -3.49 23.42
CA VAL A 95 40.85 -3.72 23.16
C VAL A 95 41.25 -5.16 23.44
N ALA A 96 40.82 -5.71 24.57
CA ALA A 96 41.11 -7.09 24.95
C ALA A 96 40.51 -8.07 23.93
N TYR A 97 39.25 -7.88 23.56
CA TYR A 97 38.57 -8.70 22.56
C TYR A 97 39.24 -8.57 21.18
N ALA A 98 39.50 -7.35 20.71
CA ALA A 98 40.14 -7.13 19.42
C ALA A 98 41.51 -7.82 19.35
N LYS A 99 42.31 -7.75 20.42
CA LYS A 99 43.61 -8.42 20.50
C LYS A 99 43.48 -9.94 20.53
N ALA A 100 42.52 -10.48 21.30
CA ALA A 100 42.31 -11.92 21.43
C ALA A 100 41.91 -12.58 20.09
N TYR A 101 41.11 -11.89 19.28
CA TYR A 101 40.59 -12.41 18.01
C TYR A 101 41.29 -11.83 16.76
N GLY A 102 42.38 -11.06 16.93
CA GLY A 102 43.14 -10.49 15.81
C GLY A 102 42.37 -9.49 14.97
N LEU A 103 41.43 -8.75 15.57
CA LEU A 103 40.60 -7.75 14.90
C LEU A 103 41.26 -6.37 14.95
N ASN A 104 41.09 -5.58 13.89
CA ASN A 104 41.50 -4.17 13.90
C ASN A 104 40.59 -3.37 14.83
N LEU A 105 41.15 -2.53 15.70
CA LEU A 105 40.38 -1.60 16.50
C LEU A 105 40.60 -0.17 15.98
N LEU A 106 39.52 0.48 15.53
CA LEU A 106 39.55 1.81 14.95
C LEU A 106 38.63 2.77 15.70
N THR A 107 38.95 4.07 15.70
CA THR A 107 37.94 5.07 16.04
C THR A 107 36.95 5.21 14.88
N ARG A 108 35.75 5.73 15.16
CA ARG A 108 34.72 6.00 14.14
C ARG A 108 35.24 6.83 12.97
N ASP A 109 36.02 7.87 13.26
CA ASP A 109 36.65 8.70 12.22
C ASP A 109 37.67 7.90 11.38
N ALA A 110 38.49 7.07 12.02
CA ALA A 110 39.46 6.23 11.33
C ALA A 110 38.78 5.19 10.44
N PHE A 111 37.68 4.57 10.89
CA PHE A 111 36.88 3.66 10.08
C PHE A 111 36.27 4.37 8.87
N VAL A 112 35.65 5.54 9.07
CA VAL A 112 35.04 6.30 7.97
C VAL A 112 36.09 6.68 6.92
N ASP A 113 37.23 7.23 7.34
CA ASP A 113 38.24 7.72 6.40
C ASP A 113 39.03 6.57 5.74
N LYS A 114 39.52 5.61 6.53
CA LYS A 114 40.41 4.54 6.05
C LYS A 114 39.69 3.32 5.48
N VAL A 115 38.48 3.01 5.93
CA VAL A 115 37.74 1.81 5.48
C VAL A 115 36.61 2.22 4.55
N LEU A 116 35.66 3.04 5.01
CA LEU A 116 34.47 3.38 4.21
C LEU A 116 34.84 4.21 2.96
N PHE A 117 35.68 5.23 3.10
CA PHE A 117 36.07 6.07 1.95
C PHE A 117 37.26 5.53 1.18
N ASP A 118 38.40 5.25 1.82
CA ASP A 118 39.58 4.78 1.09
C ASP A 118 39.37 3.39 0.44
N ARG A 119 38.85 2.41 1.20
CA ARG A 119 38.49 1.10 0.62
C ARG A 119 37.15 1.17 -0.10
N GLY A 120 36.05 1.49 0.60
CA GLY A 120 34.70 1.44 0.04
C GLY A 120 34.51 2.31 -1.22
N PHE A 121 34.82 3.60 -1.13
CA PHE A 121 34.70 4.53 -2.26
C PHE A 121 35.91 4.50 -3.21
N GLY A 122 37.13 4.39 -2.70
CA GLY A 122 38.37 4.45 -3.47
C GLY A 122 38.54 3.27 -4.42
N ILE A 123 38.38 2.04 -3.93
CA ILE A 123 38.51 0.81 -4.73
C ILE A 123 37.19 0.39 -5.40
N ARG A 124 36.09 1.10 -5.10
CA ARG A 124 34.71 0.80 -5.57
C ARG A 124 34.20 -0.53 -5.03
N ALA A 125 34.36 -0.77 -3.72
CA ALA A 125 33.77 -1.93 -3.08
C ALA A 125 32.24 -1.84 -3.07
N ARG A 126 31.57 -3.00 -2.99
CA ARG A 126 30.15 -3.05 -2.62
C ARG A 126 30.02 -2.79 -1.14
N ILE A 127 29.17 -1.85 -0.74
CA ILE A 127 28.91 -1.50 0.64
C ILE A 127 27.60 -2.19 1.04
N VAL A 128 27.68 -3.13 1.96
CA VAL A 128 26.61 -4.06 2.34
C VAL A 128 26.29 -3.91 3.82
N GLY A 129 25.02 -4.02 4.17
CA GLY A 129 24.55 -4.05 5.55
C GLY A 129 23.09 -4.50 5.61
N PHE A 130 22.60 -4.72 6.82
CA PHE A 130 21.21 -5.09 7.07
C PHE A 130 20.52 -3.90 7.75
N ASN A 131 19.78 -3.07 6.99
CA ASN A 131 19.28 -1.74 7.41
C ASN A 131 20.27 -0.56 7.24
N LEU A 132 21.07 -0.60 6.17
CA LEU A 132 22.07 0.43 5.80
C LEU A 132 21.67 1.90 6.01
N PRO A 133 20.43 2.35 5.70
CA PRO A 133 20.02 3.73 5.99
C PRO A 133 20.20 4.15 7.45
N PHE A 134 19.94 3.22 8.37
CA PHE A 134 20.14 3.43 9.81
C PHE A 134 21.63 3.49 10.13
N ASP A 135 22.44 2.52 9.72
CA ASP A 135 23.86 2.45 10.07
C ASP A 135 24.65 3.65 9.53
N ILE A 136 24.37 4.05 8.29
CA ILE A 136 24.96 5.26 7.68
C ILE A 136 24.59 6.52 8.47
N SER A 137 23.38 6.59 9.02
CA SER A 137 22.96 7.72 9.84
C SER A 137 23.71 7.77 11.18
N ARG A 138 24.10 6.61 11.74
CA ARG A 138 24.85 6.51 12.99
C ARG A 138 26.30 6.97 12.83
N LEU A 139 26.89 6.76 11.66
CA LEU A 139 28.26 7.21 11.30
C LEU A 139 28.35 8.71 10.95
N ALA A 140 27.22 9.38 10.71
CA ALA A 140 27.22 10.76 10.25
C ALA A 140 27.64 11.73 11.36
N ILE A 141 28.43 12.76 11.02
CA ILE A 141 28.74 13.92 11.90
C ILE A 141 27.81 15.10 11.66
N LYS A 142 27.08 15.09 10.54
CA LYS A 142 26.07 16.09 10.20
C LYS A 142 25.12 15.55 9.15
N HIS A 143 23.84 15.91 9.25
CA HIS A 143 22.86 15.67 8.21
C HIS A 143 22.26 16.97 7.67
N GLY A 144 21.60 16.86 6.52
CA GLY A 144 20.77 17.91 5.94
C GLY A 144 19.82 17.35 4.90
N SER A 145 19.00 18.20 4.29
CA SER A 145 18.13 17.80 3.18
C SER A 145 18.92 17.69 1.89
N ALA A 146 18.74 16.59 1.14
CA ALA A 146 19.38 16.40 -0.15
C ALA A 146 18.86 17.44 -1.17
N ARG A 147 19.77 18.25 -1.72
CA ARG A 147 19.48 19.17 -2.83
C ARG A 147 19.72 18.47 -4.16
N THR A 148 18.85 18.68 -5.14
CA THR A 148 19.10 18.26 -6.54
C THR A 148 19.69 19.43 -7.33
N PRO A 149 20.90 19.33 -7.91
CA PRO A 149 21.36 20.29 -8.91
C PRO A 149 20.45 20.24 -10.14
N MET A 150 20.17 21.39 -10.76
CA MET A 150 19.55 21.46 -12.09
C MET A 150 20.46 20.76 -13.11
N GLY A 151 20.21 19.48 -13.41
CA GLY A 151 21.02 18.71 -14.36
C GLY A 151 21.21 17.22 -14.02
N ASP A 152 20.87 16.78 -12.81
CA ASP A 152 20.85 15.34 -12.46
C ASP A 152 19.54 14.71 -12.98
N ASP A 153 19.64 13.56 -13.66
CA ASP A 153 18.48 12.87 -14.24
C ASP A 153 17.45 12.53 -13.14
N GLY A 154 16.31 13.24 -13.17
CA GLY A 154 15.05 12.77 -12.58
C GLY A 154 14.71 13.16 -11.14
N GLY A 155 15.42 14.08 -10.47
CA GLY A 155 14.97 14.53 -9.12
C GLY A 155 14.96 13.44 -8.03
N THR A 156 15.57 12.28 -8.31
CA THR A 156 15.40 11.00 -7.59
C THR A 156 15.77 11.05 -6.11
N MET A 157 16.61 11.98 -5.66
CA MET A 157 17.01 12.12 -4.25
C MET A 157 16.32 13.28 -3.52
N ARG A 158 15.38 13.98 -4.17
CA ARG A 158 14.60 15.05 -3.51
C ARG A 158 13.74 14.45 -2.40
N GLY A 159 13.62 15.17 -1.28
CA GLY A 159 12.92 14.71 -0.07
C GLY A 159 13.75 13.73 0.79
N GLY A 160 14.95 13.34 0.34
CA GLY A 160 15.87 12.50 1.11
C GLY A 160 16.85 13.29 1.98
N PHE A 161 17.65 12.55 2.74
CA PHE A 161 18.75 13.07 3.54
C PHE A 161 20.07 13.11 2.77
N THR A 162 20.96 14.02 3.17
CA THR A 162 22.38 13.99 2.85
C THR A 162 23.19 13.97 4.14
N PHE A 163 24.11 13.02 4.25
CA PHE A 163 24.96 12.76 5.40
C PHE A 163 26.41 13.14 5.08
N LYS A 164 27.00 13.96 5.94
CA LYS A 164 28.44 14.19 6.00
C LYS A 164 29.01 13.25 7.04
N LEU A 165 29.94 12.37 6.63
CA LEU A 165 30.55 11.37 7.52
C LEU A 165 31.96 11.76 7.96
N SER A 166 32.69 12.54 7.15
CA SER A 166 34.06 12.98 7.45
C SER A 166 34.16 14.50 7.42
N PRO A 167 34.97 15.14 8.30
CA PRO A 167 35.24 16.57 8.22
C PRO A 167 35.95 16.96 6.91
N GLN A 168 36.70 16.01 6.32
CA GLN A 168 37.48 16.22 5.11
C GLN A 168 36.61 16.55 3.89
N LYS A 169 36.98 17.59 3.14
CA LYS A 169 36.20 18.06 1.98
C LYS A 169 36.40 17.22 0.71
N ILE A 170 37.39 16.32 0.70
CA ILE A 170 37.70 15.45 -0.43
C ILE A 170 36.67 14.32 -0.59
N TYR A 171 35.99 13.94 0.49
CA TYR A 171 35.03 12.85 0.49
C TYR A 171 33.62 13.32 0.17
N PRO A 172 32.86 12.55 -0.63
CA PRO A 172 31.49 12.90 -0.96
C PRO A 172 30.56 12.64 0.23
N ASN A 173 29.53 13.46 0.37
CA ASN A 173 28.40 13.12 1.24
C ASN A 173 27.68 11.87 0.72
N ILE A 174 27.05 11.09 1.61
CA ILE A 174 26.13 10.02 1.24
C ILE A 174 24.71 10.60 1.21
N ARG A 175 23.90 10.21 0.24
CA ARG A 175 22.49 10.61 0.15
C ARG A 175 21.62 9.38 0.30
N VAL A 176 20.54 9.49 1.07
CA VAL A 176 19.56 8.42 1.27
C VAL A 176 18.16 8.97 1.10
N LYS A 177 17.36 8.39 0.19
CA LYS A 177 15.93 8.68 0.05
C LYS A 177 15.14 7.43 0.40
N HIS A 178 14.27 7.55 1.39
CA HIS A 178 13.30 6.51 1.71
C HIS A 178 12.28 6.37 0.57
N MET A 179 11.96 5.14 0.17
CA MET A 179 10.95 4.85 -0.85
C MET A 179 9.74 4.14 -0.24
N SER A 180 9.98 3.18 0.66
CA SER A 180 8.98 2.45 1.43
C SER A 180 9.62 1.79 2.64
N ARG A 181 8.84 1.19 3.55
CA ARG A 181 9.34 0.37 4.67
C ARG A 181 10.37 -0.69 4.26
N ARG A 182 10.35 -1.15 3.00
CA ARG A 182 11.24 -2.19 2.48
C ARG A 182 12.47 -1.66 1.74
N ALA A 183 12.48 -0.40 1.32
CA ALA A 183 13.48 0.10 0.38
C ALA A 183 13.88 1.56 0.60
N ALA A 184 15.18 1.83 0.42
CA ALA A 184 15.74 3.15 0.32
C ALA A 184 16.74 3.22 -0.84
N SER A 185 16.75 4.35 -1.55
CA SER A 185 17.79 4.64 -2.53
C SER A 185 18.99 5.28 -1.85
N ILE A 186 20.18 4.71 -2.02
CA ILE A 186 21.43 5.18 -1.42
C ILE A 186 22.43 5.49 -2.53
N ALA A 187 23.11 6.64 -2.45
CA ALA A 187 24.15 7.01 -3.40
C ALA A 187 25.11 8.07 -2.84
N PHE A 188 26.37 8.03 -3.26
CA PHE A 188 27.29 9.14 -3.06
C PHE A 188 26.83 10.41 -3.83
N ALA A 189 26.98 11.56 -3.20
CA ALA A 189 26.78 12.87 -3.78
C ALA A 189 27.88 13.18 -4.81
N ALA A 190 27.58 14.06 -5.77
CA ALA A 190 28.61 14.55 -6.67
C ALA A 190 29.57 15.48 -5.91
N LEU A 191 30.88 15.27 -6.09
CA LEU A 191 31.90 16.21 -5.62
C LEU A 191 31.77 17.52 -6.41
N LYS A 192 32.02 18.65 -5.75
CA LYS A 192 31.86 19.99 -6.36
C LYS A 192 32.76 20.22 -7.58
N GLN A 193 33.95 19.62 -7.61
CA GLN A 193 34.89 19.70 -8.74
C GLN A 193 35.59 18.34 -8.92
N PRO A 194 35.00 17.39 -9.66
CA PRO A 194 35.60 16.08 -9.89
C PRO A 194 36.75 16.13 -10.89
N ASP A 195 36.81 17.18 -11.74
CA ASP A 195 37.78 17.30 -12.82
C ASP A 195 38.95 18.21 -12.45
N SER A 196 40.17 17.71 -12.68
CA SER A 196 41.39 18.50 -12.60
C SER A 196 41.38 19.66 -13.60
N ARG A 197 42.20 20.70 -13.34
CA ARG A 197 42.34 21.85 -14.25
C ARG A 197 42.74 21.43 -15.67
N GLY A 198 43.58 20.39 -15.80
CA GLY A 198 44.00 19.82 -17.09
C GLY A 198 42.86 19.09 -17.82
N GLN A 199 42.04 18.30 -17.12
CA GLN A 199 40.87 17.65 -17.72
C GLN A 199 39.83 18.67 -18.19
N ARG A 200 39.58 19.73 -17.40
CA ARG A 200 38.70 20.83 -17.81
C ARG A 200 39.18 21.54 -19.07
N LYS A 201 40.50 21.82 -19.17
CA LYS A 201 41.12 22.39 -20.38
C LYS A 201 41.02 21.47 -21.60
N ARG A 202 40.97 20.15 -21.40
CA ARG A 202 40.81 19.12 -22.45
C ARG A 202 39.34 18.72 -22.66
N CYS A 203 38.38 19.42 -22.06
CA CYS A 203 36.95 19.08 -22.08
C CYS A 203 36.63 17.64 -21.68
N LEU A 204 37.44 17.04 -20.79
CA LEU A 204 37.22 15.71 -20.22
C LEU A 204 36.41 15.83 -18.93
N THR A 205 35.31 15.07 -18.84
CA THR A 205 34.44 15.02 -17.66
C THR A 205 34.51 13.65 -16.98
N THR A 206 34.80 13.64 -15.68
CA THR A 206 34.83 12.43 -14.85
C THR A 206 33.41 12.07 -14.43
N PRO A 207 32.95 10.82 -14.69
CA PRO A 207 31.62 10.41 -14.29
C PRO A 207 31.49 10.39 -12.77
N VAL A 208 30.33 10.81 -12.26
CA VAL A 208 30.05 10.81 -10.83
C VAL A 208 29.98 9.37 -10.33
N ARG A 209 30.88 9.00 -9.42
CA ARG A 209 30.87 7.71 -8.72
C ARG A 209 29.73 7.70 -7.71
N ARG A 210 28.64 6.98 -8.03
CA ARG A 210 27.44 6.90 -7.16
C ARG A 210 27.54 5.83 -6.07
N GLY A 211 28.52 4.93 -6.15
CA GLY A 211 28.72 3.83 -5.21
C GLY A 211 27.77 2.65 -5.48
N HIS A 212 28.03 1.54 -4.80
CA HIS A 212 27.29 0.28 -4.90
C HIS A 212 26.83 -0.11 -3.49
N PHE A 213 25.66 0.39 -3.08
CA PHE A 213 25.10 0.13 -1.76
C PHE A 213 24.03 -0.95 -1.85
N VAL A 214 24.16 -2.03 -1.08
CA VAL A 214 23.20 -3.14 -1.06
C VAL A 214 22.69 -3.34 0.36
N ASP A 215 21.42 -3.00 0.59
CA ASP A 215 20.72 -3.37 1.82
C ASP A 215 20.19 -4.80 1.65
N VAL A 216 20.74 -5.76 2.39
CA VAL A 216 20.41 -7.18 2.27
C VAL A 216 18.93 -7.43 2.54
N LYS A 217 18.34 -6.68 3.47
CA LYS A 217 16.91 -6.75 3.78
C LYS A 217 16.05 -6.39 2.57
N THR A 218 16.43 -5.35 1.83
CA THR A 218 15.72 -4.92 0.61
C THR A 218 15.88 -5.95 -0.51
N LEU A 219 17.11 -6.42 -0.73
CA LEU A 219 17.40 -7.39 -1.80
C LEU A 219 16.68 -8.72 -1.54
N ALA A 220 16.78 -9.28 -0.34
CA ALA A 220 16.10 -10.52 0.04
C ALA A 220 14.58 -10.36 -0.04
N GLY A 221 14.04 -9.22 0.43
CA GLY A 221 12.60 -8.95 0.33
C GLY A 221 12.09 -8.97 -1.11
N ALA A 222 12.87 -8.43 -2.06
CA ALA A 222 12.52 -8.44 -3.48
C ALA A 222 12.68 -9.83 -4.12
N LEU A 223 13.70 -10.60 -3.74
CA LEU A 223 13.99 -11.93 -4.31
C LEU A 223 13.06 -13.04 -3.79
N PHE A 224 12.52 -12.90 -2.58
CA PHE A 224 11.70 -13.93 -1.94
C PHE A 224 10.25 -13.49 -1.67
N ALA A 225 9.88 -12.25 -2.00
CA ALA A 225 8.55 -11.66 -1.78
C ALA A 225 8.04 -11.77 -0.33
N ARG A 226 8.95 -11.66 0.65
CA ARG A 226 8.67 -11.79 2.08
C ARG A 226 9.45 -10.75 2.88
N ASN A 227 8.95 -10.40 4.07
CA ASN A 227 9.67 -9.53 4.99
C ASN A 227 10.54 -10.36 5.93
N PHE A 228 11.79 -9.92 6.17
CA PHE A 228 12.71 -10.59 7.08
C PHE A 228 13.30 -9.62 8.11
N SER A 229 13.44 -10.09 9.36
CA SER A 229 14.54 -9.69 10.24
C SER A 229 15.80 -10.49 9.89
N LEU A 230 16.98 -10.06 10.35
CA LEU A 230 18.23 -10.79 10.06
C LEU A 230 18.13 -12.24 10.55
N GLY A 231 17.68 -12.47 11.79
CA GLY A 231 17.48 -13.82 12.32
C GLY A 231 16.53 -14.67 11.47
N SER A 232 15.34 -14.15 11.13
CA SER A 232 14.40 -14.89 10.27
C SER A 232 14.92 -15.16 8.85
N LEU A 233 15.85 -14.32 8.36
CA LEU A 233 16.52 -14.57 7.08
C LEU A 233 17.58 -15.66 7.21
N CYS A 234 18.34 -15.65 8.31
CA CYS A 234 19.31 -16.71 8.63
C CYS A 234 18.61 -18.07 8.71
N ASP A 235 17.47 -18.16 9.40
CA ASP A 235 16.67 -19.39 9.50
C ASP A 235 16.14 -19.84 8.13
N PHE A 236 15.69 -18.87 7.32
CA PHE A 236 15.14 -19.15 6.00
C PHE A 236 16.21 -19.62 5.00
N LEU A 237 17.41 -19.02 5.04
CA LEU A 237 18.52 -19.37 4.15
C LEU A 237 19.42 -20.47 4.69
N LYS A 238 19.20 -20.91 5.95
CA LYS A 238 20.02 -21.91 6.66
C LYS A 238 21.51 -21.59 6.57
N VAL A 239 21.87 -20.37 6.93
CA VAL A 239 23.27 -19.91 6.94
C VAL A 239 24.08 -20.68 8.00
N GLU A 240 25.39 -20.76 7.81
CA GLU A 240 26.30 -21.53 8.67
C GLU A 240 26.45 -20.85 10.03
N HIS A 241 26.52 -19.52 10.03
CA HIS A 241 26.67 -18.70 11.23
C HIS A 241 25.42 -17.83 11.40
N PRO A 242 24.33 -18.36 12.00
CA PRO A 242 23.11 -17.59 12.22
C PRO A 242 23.33 -16.46 13.22
N LYS A 243 22.41 -15.50 13.20
CA LYS A 243 22.36 -14.41 14.18
C LYS A 243 22.26 -14.99 15.59
N LEU A 244 23.11 -14.52 16.49
CA LEU A 244 23.04 -14.87 17.91
C LEU A 244 21.91 -14.09 18.60
N ASP A 245 21.34 -14.66 19.65
CA ASP A 245 20.38 -13.93 20.49
C ASP A 245 21.13 -13.08 21.53
N PHE A 246 20.72 -11.83 21.66
CA PHE A 246 21.20 -10.91 22.68
C PHE A 246 20.11 -9.91 23.01
N ASP A 247 19.82 -9.71 24.29
CA ASP A 247 18.66 -8.94 24.74
C ASP A 247 19.01 -7.70 25.58
N ASP A 248 20.25 -7.61 26.10
CA ASP A 248 20.65 -6.56 27.06
C ASP A 248 21.52 -5.47 26.44
N PHE A 249 20.96 -4.75 25.46
CA PHE A 249 21.66 -3.63 24.78
C PHE A 249 21.88 -2.40 25.67
N ALA A 250 21.30 -2.38 26.88
CA ALA A 250 21.46 -1.31 27.85
C ALA A 250 22.64 -1.56 28.81
N ALA A 251 23.13 -2.79 28.92
CA ALA A 251 24.29 -3.13 29.73
C ALA A 251 25.61 -2.55 29.17
N PRO A 252 26.65 -2.42 30.01
CA PRO A 252 28.01 -2.12 29.57
C PRO A 252 28.51 -3.09 28.50
N ILE A 253 29.45 -2.64 27.65
CA ILE A 253 30.04 -3.49 26.62
C ILE A 253 30.75 -4.69 27.28
N SER A 254 30.36 -5.89 26.84
CA SER A 254 30.92 -7.17 27.27
C SER A 254 31.35 -8.01 26.07
N ASP A 255 32.08 -9.10 26.32
CA ASP A 255 32.46 -10.06 25.27
C ASP A 255 31.23 -10.64 24.53
N ASP A 256 30.08 -10.74 25.20
CA ASP A 256 28.86 -11.28 24.60
C ASP A 256 28.26 -10.36 23.54
N ILE A 257 28.15 -9.04 23.81
CA ILE A 257 27.63 -8.07 22.82
C ILE A 257 28.62 -7.86 21.67
N ILE A 258 29.94 -7.93 21.94
CA ILE A 258 30.95 -7.86 20.88
C ILE A 258 30.86 -9.11 19.99
N ARG A 259 30.77 -10.30 20.58
CA ARG A 259 30.59 -11.56 19.84
C ARG A 259 29.32 -11.54 19.01
N TYR A 260 28.22 -11.04 19.57
CA TYR A 260 26.95 -10.83 18.86
C TYR A 260 27.15 -9.92 17.63
N ALA A 261 27.74 -8.74 17.81
CA ALA A 261 27.92 -7.78 16.72
C ALA A 261 28.87 -8.30 15.63
N VAL A 262 29.90 -9.07 15.99
CA VAL A 262 30.80 -9.73 15.02
C VAL A 262 30.04 -10.81 14.24
N ALA A 263 29.23 -11.62 14.94
CA ALA A 263 28.39 -12.65 14.32
C ALA A 263 27.34 -12.05 13.39
N ASP A 264 26.78 -10.89 13.71
CA ASP A 264 25.80 -10.18 12.88
C ASP A 264 26.35 -9.76 11.50
N VAL A 265 27.58 -9.25 11.47
CA VAL A 265 28.26 -8.92 10.21
C VAL A 265 28.58 -10.18 9.40
N GLN A 266 28.97 -11.27 10.07
CA GLN A 266 29.19 -12.56 9.42
C GLN A 266 27.88 -13.12 8.82
N ALA A 267 26.81 -13.13 9.60
CA ALA A 267 25.47 -13.57 9.18
C ALA A 267 24.95 -12.72 8.02
N THR A 268 25.15 -11.40 8.07
CA THR A 268 24.80 -10.47 6.99
C THR A 268 25.57 -10.78 5.70
N TRP A 269 26.86 -11.08 5.80
CA TRP A 269 27.68 -11.51 4.67
C TRP A 269 27.17 -12.82 4.05
N GLU A 270 26.86 -13.82 4.86
CA GLU A 270 26.36 -15.12 4.37
C GLU A 270 25.00 -14.98 3.68
N CYS A 271 24.09 -14.22 4.29
CA CYS A 271 22.81 -13.86 3.69
C CYS A 271 23.00 -13.11 2.36
N TYR A 272 23.92 -12.14 2.33
CA TYR A 272 24.24 -11.38 1.13
C TYR A 272 24.78 -12.28 0.01
N ARG A 273 25.73 -13.17 0.32
CA ARG A 273 26.33 -14.09 -0.66
C ARG A 273 25.28 -14.99 -1.29
N ILE A 274 24.38 -15.58 -0.49
CA ILE A 274 23.29 -16.43 -0.98
C ILE A 274 22.29 -15.60 -1.82
N ALA A 275 21.91 -14.41 -1.34
CA ALA A 275 21.01 -13.53 -2.08
C ALA A 275 21.63 -13.04 -3.40
N LEU A 276 22.92 -12.75 -3.43
CA LEU A 276 23.65 -12.36 -4.63
C LEU A 276 23.75 -13.52 -5.62
N ALA A 277 24.13 -14.71 -5.16
CA ALA A 277 24.17 -15.91 -6.00
C ALA A 277 22.79 -16.17 -6.62
N ARG A 278 21.70 -16.01 -5.84
CA ARG A 278 20.34 -16.13 -6.35
C ARG A 278 19.98 -15.05 -7.36
N PHE A 279 20.42 -13.82 -7.14
CA PHE A 279 20.23 -12.73 -8.09
C PHE A 279 20.97 -13.01 -9.41
N ASP A 280 22.21 -13.48 -9.34
CA ASP A 280 23.03 -13.80 -10.51
C ASP A 280 22.44 -14.98 -11.31
N GLN A 281 21.84 -15.96 -10.62
CA GLN A 281 21.09 -17.06 -11.25
C GLN A 281 19.92 -16.56 -12.11
N LEU A 282 19.36 -15.36 -11.88
CA LEU A 282 18.29 -14.84 -12.73
C LEU A 282 18.75 -14.56 -14.18
N GLY A 283 20.06 -14.48 -14.43
CA GLY A 283 20.62 -14.23 -15.77
C GLY A 283 20.33 -12.82 -16.32
N LEU A 284 19.94 -11.88 -15.45
CA LEU A 284 19.54 -10.52 -15.83
C LEU A 284 20.76 -9.59 -15.92
N THR A 285 21.52 -9.70 -17.01
CA THR A 285 22.82 -9.01 -17.24
C THR A 285 22.78 -7.49 -17.08
N ASP A 286 21.64 -6.88 -17.39
CA ASP A 286 21.41 -5.44 -17.34
C ASP A 286 20.88 -4.93 -15.99
N ALA A 287 20.54 -5.85 -15.09
CA ALA A 287 20.08 -5.56 -13.74
C ALA A 287 21.27 -5.50 -12.78
N ARG A 288 21.10 -4.79 -11.67
CA ARG A 288 22.14 -4.67 -10.64
C ARG A 288 21.53 -4.83 -9.26
N PRO A 289 22.19 -5.54 -8.33
CA PRO A 289 21.63 -5.82 -7.01
C PRO A 289 21.32 -4.53 -6.24
N GLU A 290 22.15 -3.47 -6.36
CA GLU A 290 21.93 -2.17 -5.71
C GLU A 290 20.75 -1.36 -6.30
N LYS A 291 20.06 -1.89 -7.32
CA LYS A 291 18.88 -1.29 -7.96
C LYS A 291 17.63 -2.16 -7.87
N ILE A 292 17.70 -3.28 -7.16
CA ILE A 292 16.54 -4.13 -6.88
C ILE A 292 15.92 -3.69 -5.57
N TYR A 293 14.79 -2.97 -5.65
CA TYR A 293 14.08 -2.43 -4.50
C TYR A 293 12.79 -3.20 -4.15
N SER A 294 12.28 -3.98 -5.10
CA SER A 294 11.02 -4.70 -4.99
C SER A 294 10.92 -5.76 -6.08
N GLU A 295 9.92 -6.62 -5.96
CA GLU A 295 9.51 -7.60 -6.97
C GLU A 295 9.30 -6.93 -8.33
N ALA A 296 8.67 -5.74 -8.35
CA ALA A 296 8.50 -4.93 -9.55
C ALA A 296 9.82 -4.53 -10.22
N SER A 297 10.91 -4.38 -9.46
CA SER A 297 12.24 -4.11 -10.04
C SER A 297 12.76 -5.29 -10.86
N ILE A 298 12.50 -6.51 -10.39
CA ILE A 298 12.83 -7.76 -11.10
C ILE A 298 11.93 -7.91 -12.33
N GLY A 299 10.62 -7.67 -12.21
CA GLY A 299 9.69 -7.68 -13.35
C GLY A 299 10.11 -6.72 -14.47
N LYS A 300 10.48 -5.48 -14.12
CA LYS A 300 11.01 -4.49 -15.08
C LYS A 300 12.31 -4.93 -15.73
N ALA A 301 13.16 -5.66 -14.99
CA ALA A 301 14.41 -6.20 -15.53
C ALA A 301 14.14 -7.33 -16.53
N TYR A 302 13.17 -8.22 -16.28
CA TYR A 302 12.72 -9.21 -17.27
C TYR A 302 12.18 -8.55 -18.54
N LEU A 303 11.29 -7.56 -18.43
CA LEU A 303 10.79 -6.82 -19.61
C LEU A 303 11.93 -6.20 -20.42
N LYS A 304 12.90 -5.60 -19.71
CA LYS A 304 14.07 -4.99 -20.35
C LYS A 304 14.95 -6.03 -21.05
N ALA A 305 15.18 -7.18 -20.41
CA ALA A 305 15.99 -8.27 -20.94
C ALA A 305 15.32 -8.95 -22.15
N MET A 306 13.98 -8.91 -22.23
CA MET A 306 13.21 -9.30 -23.43
C MET A 306 13.24 -8.25 -24.55
N GLY A 307 13.94 -7.13 -24.37
CA GLY A 307 14.03 -6.06 -25.37
C GLY A 307 12.80 -5.14 -25.45
N ILE A 308 11.78 -5.35 -24.61
CA ILE A 308 10.52 -4.60 -24.62
C ILE A 308 10.82 -3.14 -24.28
N GLN A 309 10.54 -2.24 -25.24
CA GLN A 309 10.60 -0.82 -24.99
C GLN A 309 9.33 -0.35 -24.27
N PRO A 310 9.47 0.57 -23.31
CA PRO A 310 8.32 1.22 -22.71
C PRO A 310 7.37 1.83 -23.74
N TRP A 311 6.05 1.64 -23.54
CA TRP A 311 5.01 2.20 -24.40
C TRP A 311 5.21 3.69 -24.72
N ARG A 312 5.55 4.48 -23.71
CA ARG A 312 5.83 5.92 -23.83
C ARG A 312 7.01 6.29 -24.76
N LYS A 313 7.87 5.33 -25.10
CA LYS A 313 8.95 5.51 -26.09
C LYS A 313 8.50 5.18 -27.49
N VAL A 314 7.75 4.09 -27.64
CA VAL A 314 7.29 3.60 -28.96
C VAL A 314 6.09 4.38 -29.48
N GLN A 315 5.33 5.04 -28.60
CA GLN A 315 4.20 5.91 -28.96
C GLN A 315 4.20 7.20 -28.10
N PRO A 316 5.17 8.11 -28.31
CA PRO A 316 5.34 9.31 -27.49
C PRO A 316 4.26 10.39 -27.69
N ASP A 317 3.56 10.34 -28.82
CA ASP A 317 2.55 11.28 -29.29
C ASP A 317 1.10 10.89 -28.93
N PHE A 318 0.93 9.89 -28.05
CA PHE A 318 -0.40 9.42 -27.65
C PHE A 318 -1.28 10.56 -27.09
N PRO A 319 -2.54 10.69 -27.56
CA PRO A 319 -3.43 11.79 -27.16
C PRO A 319 -3.68 11.84 -25.65
N ARG A 320 -3.60 13.06 -25.09
CA ARG A 320 -3.72 13.29 -23.65
C ARG A 320 -5.15 13.19 -23.14
N ASP A 321 -6.11 13.59 -23.97
CA ASP A 321 -7.54 13.41 -23.72
C ASP A 321 -7.87 11.92 -23.61
N LEU A 322 -7.35 11.10 -24.53
CA LEU A 322 -7.55 9.66 -24.51
C LEU A 322 -6.89 9.00 -23.30
N LEU A 323 -5.68 9.45 -22.94
CA LEU A 323 -5.02 9.03 -21.71
C LEU A 323 -5.84 9.39 -20.47
N ALA A 324 -6.44 10.59 -20.44
CA ALA A 324 -7.30 11.01 -19.34
C ALA A 324 -8.59 10.19 -19.26
N LYS A 325 -9.19 9.80 -20.40
CA LYS A 325 -10.31 8.84 -20.46
C LYS A 325 -9.92 7.49 -19.85
N ILE A 326 -8.76 6.94 -20.24
CA ILE A 326 -8.23 5.69 -19.67
C ILE A 326 -8.03 5.83 -18.15
N MET A 327 -7.33 6.86 -17.71
CA MET A 327 -7.09 7.10 -16.28
C MET A 327 -8.40 7.28 -15.50
N GLY A 328 -9.38 8.00 -16.07
CA GLY A 328 -10.67 8.22 -15.46
C GLY A 328 -11.50 6.95 -15.27
N SER A 329 -11.32 5.96 -16.16
CA SER A 329 -11.95 4.63 -16.05
C SER A 329 -11.23 3.66 -15.10
N TYR A 330 -10.08 4.04 -14.53
CA TYR A 330 -9.32 3.18 -13.63
C TYR A 330 -9.89 3.13 -12.21
N PHE A 331 -10.27 1.92 -11.80
CA PHE A 331 -10.65 1.56 -10.43
C PHE A 331 -9.87 0.33 -9.98
N GLY A 332 -9.55 0.23 -8.70
CA GLY A 332 -8.84 -0.92 -8.11
C GLY A 332 -9.68 -2.20 -8.04
N GLY A 333 -9.13 -3.25 -7.42
CA GLY A 333 -9.85 -4.50 -7.18
C GLY A 333 -11.06 -4.33 -6.25
N ARG A 334 -12.01 -5.27 -6.34
CA ARG A 334 -13.21 -5.34 -5.49
C ARG A 334 -12.88 -5.94 -4.12
N SER A 335 -13.37 -5.34 -3.06
CA SER A 335 -13.24 -5.84 -1.68
C SER A 335 -14.40 -5.30 -0.86
N GLU A 336 -15.21 -6.17 -0.26
CA GLU A 336 -16.45 -5.82 0.43
C GLU A 336 -16.99 -6.97 1.29
N VAL A 337 -17.86 -6.65 2.24
CA VAL A 337 -18.57 -7.62 3.09
C VAL A 337 -20.05 -7.55 2.77
N ARG A 338 -20.64 -8.72 2.57
CA ARG A 338 -22.05 -8.94 2.23
C ARG A 338 -22.85 -9.41 3.44
N ILE A 339 -22.38 -10.43 4.16
CA ILE A 339 -22.95 -10.86 5.44
C ILE A 339 -21.98 -10.44 6.54
N ARG A 340 -22.36 -9.43 7.32
CA ARG A 340 -21.52 -8.90 8.39
C ARG A 340 -22.06 -9.24 9.77
N ARG A 341 -21.14 -9.53 10.69
CA ARG A 341 -21.41 -9.72 12.12
C ARG A 341 -22.51 -10.76 12.38
N GLU A 342 -22.58 -11.76 11.52
CA GLU A 342 -23.36 -12.98 11.66
C GLU A 342 -22.44 -14.18 11.46
N LEU A 343 -22.65 -15.22 12.27
CA LEU A 343 -21.92 -16.47 12.12
C LEU A 343 -22.48 -17.22 10.91
N ARG A 344 -21.61 -17.49 9.93
CA ARG A 344 -21.97 -18.31 8.77
C ARG A 344 -20.94 -19.39 8.54
N GLN A 345 -21.41 -20.62 8.27
CA GLN A 345 -20.56 -21.62 7.64
C GLN A 345 -20.28 -21.17 6.20
N VAL A 346 -19.03 -21.25 5.78
CA VAL A 346 -18.58 -20.79 4.46
C VAL A 346 -17.69 -21.83 3.78
N MET A 347 -17.54 -21.68 2.47
CA MET A 347 -16.46 -22.28 1.70
C MET A 347 -15.63 -21.16 1.06
N LEU A 348 -14.36 -21.06 1.44
CA LEU A 348 -13.45 -20.05 0.87
C LEU A 348 -12.95 -20.52 -0.49
N CYS A 349 -13.24 -19.74 -1.52
CA CYS A 349 -12.72 -19.95 -2.87
C CYS A 349 -11.79 -18.80 -3.28
N ASP A 350 -10.79 -19.10 -4.11
CA ASP A 350 -9.79 -18.13 -4.57
C ASP A 350 -9.46 -18.35 -6.06
N PHE A 351 -9.23 -17.28 -6.81
CA PHE A 351 -8.84 -17.39 -8.22
C PHE A 351 -7.35 -17.69 -8.38
N LEU A 352 -7.02 -18.72 -9.17
CA LEU A 352 -5.66 -19.03 -9.54
C LEU A 352 -5.04 -17.87 -10.34
N SER A 353 -4.13 -17.14 -9.69
CA SER A 353 -3.36 -16.05 -10.31
C SER A 353 -4.25 -15.12 -11.13
N MET A 354 -5.31 -14.58 -10.50
CA MET A 354 -6.42 -13.90 -11.20
C MET A 354 -5.96 -12.87 -12.25
N TYR A 355 -5.00 -12.00 -11.91
CA TYR A 355 -4.50 -10.98 -12.85
C TYR A 355 -3.76 -11.59 -14.05
N PRO A 356 -2.75 -12.48 -13.91
CA PRO A 356 -2.21 -13.24 -15.03
C PRO A 356 -3.25 -13.99 -15.88
N THR A 357 -4.25 -14.62 -15.24
CA THR A 357 -5.33 -15.33 -15.94
C THR A 357 -6.14 -14.38 -16.82
N VAL A 358 -6.56 -13.22 -16.26
CA VAL A 358 -7.25 -12.17 -17.02
C VAL A 358 -6.39 -11.63 -18.16
N CYS A 359 -5.09 -11.40 -17.92
CA CYS A 359 -4.17 -10.94 -18.97
C CYS A 359 -4.13 -11.91 -20.15
N THR A 360 -4.11 -13.21 -19.84
CA THR A 360 -4.08 -14.27 -20.86
C THR A 360 -5.42 -14.34 -21.61
N LEU A 361 -6.55 -14.36 -20.89
CA LEU A 361 -7.90 -14.41 -21.50
C LEU A 361 -8.18 -13.23 -22.43
N MET A 362 -7.67 -12.05 -22.09
CA MET A 362 -7.86 -10.83 -22.88
C MET A 362 -6.72 -10.57 -23.89
N ARG A 363 -5.72 -11.48 -23.99
CA ARG A 363 -4.51 -11.32 -24.83
C ARG A 363 -3.77 -10.00 -24.61
N LEU A 364 -3.63 -9.59 -23.35
CA LEU A 364 -2.99 -8.32 -23.01
C LEU A 364 -1.47 -8.32 -23.21
N TRP A 365 -0.84 -9.49 -23.33
CA TRP A 365 0.56 -9.60 -23.69
C TRP A 365 0.86 -8.96 -25.05
N ASP A 366 -0.07 -9.04 -26.00
CA ASP A 366 0.07 -8.43 -27.32
C ASP A 366 0.26 -6.91 -27.21
N PHE A 367 -0.42 -6.24 -26.28
CA PHE A 367 -0.21 -4.81 -26.00
C PHE A 367 1.14 -4.51 -25.35
N VAL A 368 1.67 -5.43 -24.54
CA VAL A 368 2.96 -5.27 -23.87
C VAL A 368 4.10 -5.26 -24.89
N ILE A 369 4.04 -6.15 -25.87
CA ILE A 369 5.09 -6.32 -26.89
C ILE A 369 4.88 -5.47 -28.14
N ALA A 370 3.74 -4.79 -28.26
CA ALA A 370 3.41 -3.99 -29.43
C ALA A 370 4.19 -2.68 -29.55
N GLU A 371 4.38 -2.24 -30.78
CA GLU A 371 4.83 -0.91 -31.16
C GLU A 371 3.63 0.05 -31.12
N GLY A 372 3.23 0.41 -29.90
CA GLY A 372 2.07 1.26 -29.65
C GLY A 372 0.73 0.53 -29.79
N MET A 373 -0.36 1.32 -29.82
CA MET A 373 -1.72 0.82 -30.00
C MET A 373 -2.53 1.78 -30.86
N SER A 374 -3.54 1.23 -31.54
CA SER A 374 -4.55 1.98 -32.28
C SER A 374 -5.90 1.93 -31.56
N TRP A 375 -6.78 2.87 -31.90
CA TRP A 375 -8.13 2.94 -31.36
C TRP A 375 -9.13 3.35 -32.44
N HIS A 376 -10.36 2.86 -32.33
CA HIS A 376 -11.46 3.19 -33.24
C HIS A 376 -12.79 3.23 -32.51
N ASP A 377 -13.77 3.91 -33.10
CA ASP A 377 -15.16 3.88 -32.63
C ASP A 377 -15.70 2.44 -32.73
N ALA A 378 -16.25 1.94 -31.63
CA ALA A 378 -16.90 0.64 -31.56
C ALA A 378 -18.29 0.75 -30.92
N THR A 379 -18.92 1.93 -30.99
CA THR A 379 -20.13 2.27 -30.24
C THR A 379 -21.28 1.31 -30.54
N ASP A 380 -21.61 1.11 -31.82
CA ASP A 380 -22.75 0.26 -32.21
C ASP A 380 -22.47 -1.21 -31.96
N ASN A 381 -21.26 -1.69 -32.29
CA ASN A 381 -20.85 -3.06 -31.99
C ASN A 381 -20.92 -3.36 -30.48
N THR A 382 -20.49 -2.42 -29.65
CA THR A 382 -20.53 -2.53 -28.18
C THR A 382 -21.96 -2.52 -27.67
N ARG A 383 -22.84 -1.68 -28.22
CA ARG A 383 -24.29 -1.69 -27.90
C ARG A 383 -24.92 -3.04 -28.24
N SER A 384 -24.69 -3.56 -29.45
CA SER A 384 -25.21 -4.85 -29.88
C SER A 384 -24.67 -6.02 -29.05
N LEU A 385 -23.39 -5.96 -28.64
CA LEU A 385 -22.80 -6.97 -27.75
C LEU A 385 -23.40 -6.91 -26.36
N LEU A 386 -23.42 -5.71 -25.75
CA LEU A 386 -23.96 -5.54 -24.41
C LEU A 386 -25.46 -5.83 -24.36
N ALA A 387 -26.23 -5.60 -25.43
CA ALA A 387 -27.64 -5.96 -25.48
C ALA A 387 -27.88 -7.47 -25.43
N ARG A 388 -27.05 -8.27 -26.11
CA ARG A 388 -27.24 -9.73 -26.22
C ARG A 388 -26.54 -10.56 -25.15
N VAL A 389 -25.36 -10.13 -24.67
CA VAL A 389 -24.49 -10.96 -23.81
C VAL A 389 -25.19 -11.49 -22.56
N ASP A 390 -25.13 -12.79 -22.31
CA ASP A 390 -25.64 -13.41 -21.09
C ASP A 390 -24.54 -14.11 -20.29
N LEU A 391 -24.93 -14.86 -19.25
CA LEU A 391 -23.98 -15.55 -18.40
C LEU A 391 -23.28 -16.70 -19.15
N ALA A 392 -23.97 -17.43 -20.03
CA ALA A 392 -23.40 -18.57 -20.75
C ALA A 392 -22.34 -18.10 -21.77
N ASP A 393 -22.59 -16.97 -22.44
CA ASP A 393 -21.62 -16.35 -23.36
C ASP A 393 -20.27 -16.06 -22.69
N LEU A 394 -20.25 -15.81 -21.38
CA LEU A 394 -19.03 -15.49 -20.62
C LEU A 394 -18.09 -16.68 -20.42
N GLN A 395 -18.49 -17.91 -20.76
CA GLN A 395 -17.59 -19.06 -20.85
C GLN A 395 -16.77 -19.07 -22.16
N SER A 396 -17.09 -18.21 -23.13
CA SER A 396 -16.32 -18.08 -24.38
C SER A 396 -15.09 -17.20 -24.17
N SER A 397 -13.89 -17.76 -24.34
CA SER A 397 -12.64 -17.01 -24.29
C SER A 397 -12.54 -15.89 -25.36
N ASP A 398 -13.17 -16.07 -26.52
CA ASP A 398 -13.21 -15.05 -27.58
C ASP A 398 -13.92 -13.77 -27.13
N LEU A 399 -14.95 -13.91 -26.30
CA LEU A 399 -15.65 -12.76 -25.75
C LEU A 399 -14.73 -11.92 -24.86
N TRP A 400 -13.86 -12.54 -24.05
CA TRP A 400 -12.89 -11.83 -23.21
C TRP A 400 -11.87 -11.04 -24.04
N GLN A 401 -11.40 -11.61 -25.17
CA GLN A 401 -10.52 -10.91 -26.11
C GLN A 401 -11.19 -9.69 -26.76
N ALA A 402 -12.52 -9.71 -26.91
CA ALA A 402 -13.27 -8.58 -27.44
C ALA A 402 -13.50 -7.45 -26.40
N MET A 403 -13.14 -7.63 -25.13
CA MET A 403 -13.41 -6.66 -24.05
C MET A 403 -12.37 -5.54 -23.92
N THR A 404 -11.45 -5.37 -24.89
CA THR A 404 -10.46 -4.26 -24.91
C THR A 404 -11.09 -2.91 -25.30
N VAL A 405 -12.18 -2.55 -24.61
CA VAL A 405 -13.07 -1.43 -24.96
C VAL A 405 -13.32 -0.56 -23.72
N LEU A 406 -13.21 0.76 -23.90
CA LEU A 406 -13.70 1.75 -22.95
C LEU A 406 -15.06 2.27 -23.42
N VAL A 407 -15.99 2.40 -22.48
CA VAL A 407 -17.39 2.70 -22.75
C VAL A 407 -17.79 3.93 -21.95
N ARG A 408 -18.32 4.93 -22.64
CA ARG A 408 -18.91 6.12 -22.03
C ARG A 408 -20.41 5.90 -21.87
N VAL A 409 -20.89 6.00 -20.63
CA VAL A 409 -22.29 5.74 -20.28
C VAL A 409 -22.90 6.91 -19.53
N ILE A 410 -24.22 7.02 -19.57
CA ILE A 410 -25.01 7.80 -18.61
C ILE A 410 -25.56 6.80 -17.59
N PRO A 411 -25.00 6.72 -16.37
CA PRO A 411 -25.49 5.79 -15.36
C PRO A 411 -26.93 6.13 -14.96
N LYS A 412 -27.82 5.13 -14.95
CA LYS A 412 -29.22 5.24 -14.51
C LYS A 412 -29.57 4.06 -13.60
N GLY A 413 -29.10 4.12 -12.36
CA GLY A 413 -29.23 3.04 -11.37
C GLY A 413 -28.41 1.79 -11.72
N ASP A 414 -27.37 1.96 -12.54
CA ASP A 414 -26.49 0.89 -13.02
C ASP A 414 -25.41 0.55 -11.97
N ILE A 415 -24.95 -0.70 -11.90
CA ILE A 415 -23.94 -1.11 -10.90
C ILE A 415 -22.54 -0.87 -11.45
N PHE A 416 -21.81 0.08 -10.86
CA PHE A 416 -20.45 0.45 -11.26
C PHE A 416 -19.51 0.55 -10.05
N PRO A 417 -18.18 0.47 -10.25
CA PRO A 417 -17.24 0.87 -9.22
C PRO A 417 -17.35 2.38 -9.00
N VAL A 418 -17.80 2.77 -7.81
CA VAL A 418 -17.99 4.17 -7.42
C VAL A 418 -16.95 4.53 -6.37
N ARG A 419 -16.04 5.42 -6.74
CA ARG A 419 -15.07 6.03 -5.82
C ARG A 419 -15.68 7.30 -5.23
N ALA A 420 -15.95 7.31 -3.93
CA ALA A 420 -16.51 8.45 -3.22
C ALA A 420 -16.08 8.43 -1.75
N ASP A 421 -16.31 9.54 -1.06
CA ASP A 421 -16.21 9.60 0.39
C ASP A 421 -17.54 9.17 1.01
N TYR A 422 -17.61 7.90 1.45
CA TYR A 422 -18.83 7.30 2.01
C TYR A 422 -19.02 7.58 3.51
N ALA A 423 -18.01 8.14 4.19
CA ALA A 423 -18.08 8.52 5.59
C ALA A 423 -17.83 10.02 5.68
N GLU A 424 -18.59 10.80 6.45
CA GLU A 424 -18.57 12.29 6.39
C GLU A 424 -17.21 13.00 6.66
N GLN A 425 -16.11 12.28 6.87
CA GLN A 425 -14.72 12.76 6.97
C GLN A 425 -13.71 11.68 6.52
N GLY A 426 -14.09 10.82 5.57
CA GLY A 426 -13.37 9.61 5.19
C GLY A 426 -12.44 9.77 3.98
N GLN A 427 -11.73 8.69 3.65
CA GLN A 427 -10.97 8.62 2.40
C GLN A 427 -11.91 8.19 1.27
N ASN A 428 -11.62 8.68 0.06
CA ASN A 428 -12.19 8.12 -1.15
C ASN A 428 -11.94 6.61 -1.19
N THR A 429 -13.00 5.83 -1.09
CA THR A 429 -12.96 4.36 -1.19
C THR A 429 -13.85 3.92 -2.34
N ILE A 430 -13.62 2.70 -2.83
CA ILE A 430 -14.33 2.16 -3.99
C ILE A 430 -15.33 1.12 -3.50
N GLY A 431 -16.62 1.36 -3.78
CA GLY A 431 -17.70 0.40 -3.58
C GLY A 431 -18.36 0.06 -4.91
N LEU A 432 -18.79 -1.19 -5.09
CA LEU A 432 -19.56 -1.61 -6.26
C LEU A 432 -21.06 -1.33 -6.02
N ASN A 433 -21.50 -0.13 -6.38
CA ASN A 433 -22.79 0.45 -5.99
C ASN A 433 -23.66 0.81 -7.20
N HIS A 434 -24.97 1.00 -6.98
CA HIS A 434 -25.84 1.60 -7.99
C HIS A 434 -25.45 3.07 -8.17
N LEU A 435 -25.30 3.50 -9.41
CA LEU A 435 -24.89 4.84 -9.80
C LEU A 435 -25.92 5.45 -10.74
N SER A 436 -26.32 6.68 -10.42
CA SER A 436 -27.02 7.59 -11.33
C SER A 436 -26.22 8.88 -11.47
N SER A 437 -26.11 9.42 -12.69
CA SER A 437 -25.48 10.73 -12.91
C SER A 437 -25.96 11.35 -14.21
N ASP A 438 -26.12 12.68 -14.20
CA ASP A 438 -26.36 13.47 -15.41
C ASP A 438 -25.07 13.70 -16.22
N THR A 439 -23.91 13.51 -15.59
CA THR A 439 -22.61 13.60 -16.25
C THR A 439 -22.21 12.24 -16.82
N PRO A 440 -21.93 12.11 -18.13
CA PRO A 440 -21.48 10.83 -18.69
C PRO A 440 -20.09 10.43 -18.19
N LEU A 441 -19.91 9.16 -17.85
CA LEU A 441 -18.69 8.60 -17.26
C LEU A 441 -18.11 7.45 -18.07
N TRP A 442 -16.80 7.23 -17.95
CA TRP A 442 -16.06 6.18 -18.65
C TRP A 442 -15.81 4.97 -17.76
N PHE A 443 -16.11 3.78 -18.28
CA PHE A 443 -15.85 2.48 -17.65
C PHE A 443 -15.28 1.49 -18.66
N THR A 444 -14.82 0.33 -18.20
CA THR A 444 -14.49 -0.77 -19.13
C THR A 444 -15.77 -1.46 -19.61
N LEU A 445 -15.72 -2.11 -20.77
CA LEU A 445 -16.83 -2.99 -21.21
C LEU A 445 -17.09 -4.10 -20.19
N ALA A 446 -16.05 -4.63 -19.54
CA ALA A 446 -16.19 -5.61 -18.46
C ALA A 446 -17.04 -5.07 -17.30
N ASP A 447 -16.84 -3.81 -16.88
CA ASP A 447 -17.68 -3.16 -15.86
C ASP A 447 -19.14 -2.98 -16.34
N CYS A 448 -19.37 -2.69 -17.62
CA CYS A 448 -20.73 -2.62 -18.17
C CYS A 448 -21.42 -4.00 -18.17
N ILE A 449 -20.68 -5.07 -18.45
CA ILE A 449 -21.19 -6.45 -18.37
C ILE A 449 -21.49 -6.82 -16.90
N VAL A 450 -20.63 -6.44 -15.95
CA VAL A 450 -20.89 -6.56 -14.51
C VAL A 450 -22.24 -5.94 -14.16
N SER A 451 -22.47 -4.69 -14.58
CA SER A 451 -23.75 -4.02 -14.35
C SER A 451 -24.91 -4.83 -14.94
N LYS A 452 -24.77 -5.29 -16.19
CA LYS A 452 -25.82 -6.04 -16.87
C LYS A 452 -26.18 -7.34 -16.14
N ILE A 453 -25.20 -8.17 -15.80
CA ILE A 453 -25.47 -9.48 -15.20
C ILE A 453 -26.01 -9.36 -13.76
N LEU A 454 -25.64 -8.31 -13.03
CA LEU A 454 -26.12 -8.09 -11.66
C LEU A 454 -27.46 -7.36 -11.59
N THR A 455 -27.79 -6.49 -12.56
CA THR A 455 -29.06 -5.74 -12.59
C THR A 455 -30.12 -6.31 -13.53
N GLY A 456 -29.72 -7.16 -14.48
CA GLY A 456 -30.55 -7.60 -15.60
C GLY A 456 -30.76 -6.52 -16.68
N LYS A 457 -30.16 -5.34 -16.54
CA LYS A 457 -30.35 -4.18 -17.43
C LYS A 457 -29.03 -3.78 -18.08
N ALA A 458 -29.03 -3.59 -19.40
CA ALA A 458 -27.88 -3.03 -20.11
C ALA A 458 -27.74 -1.51 -19.85
N PRO A 459 -26.58 -1.02 -19.40
CA PRO A 459 -26.28 0.41 -19.32
C PRO A 459 -26.47 1.16 -20.64
N VAL A 460 -26.82 2.45 -20.56
CA VAL A 460 -26.99 3.30 -21.75
C VAL A 460 -25.64 3.78 -22.26
N ILE A 461 -25.19 3.22 -23.39
CA ILE A 461 -23.92 3.57 -24.03
C ILE A 461 -24.08 4.78 -24.94
N LEU A 462 -23.27 5.82 -24.71
CA LEU A 462 -23.16 6.97 -25.60
C LEU A 462 -22.07 6.80 -26.66
N GLU A 463 -20.91 6.31 -26.25
CA GLU A 463 -19.69 6.23 -27.04
C GLU A 463 -18.90 5.01 -26.57
N ALA A 464 -18.24 4.30 -27.47
CA ALA A 464 -17.29 3.24 -27.10
C ALA A 464 -16.04 3.30 -27.97
N ILE A 465 -14.88 3.11 -27.35
CA ILE A 465 -13.57 3.14 -27.99
C ILE A 465 -12.93 1.77 -27.82
N ARG A 466 -12.69 1.07 -28.93
CA ARG A 466 -11.95 -0.20 -28.93
C ARG A 466 -10.47 0.06 -29.15
N PHE A 467 -9.63 -0.64 -28.39
CA PHE A 467 -8.18 -0.60 -28.51
C PHE A 467 -7.67 -1.87 -29.16
N THR A 468 -6.64 -1.73 -30.00
CA THR A 468 -5.99 -2.85 -30.70
C THR A 468 -4.48 -2.66 -30.63
N PRO A 469 -3.71 -3.72 -30.27
CA PRO A 469 -2.26 -3.62 -30.22
C PRO A 469 -1.70 -3.35 -31.63
N GLY A 470 -0.62 -2.57 -31.70
CA GLY A 470 0.18 -2.44 -32.92
C GLY A 470 0.95 -3.74 -33.24
N PRO A 471 1.77 -3.74 -34.31
CA PRO A 471 2.65 -4.87 -34.61
C PRO A 471 3.66 -5.09 -33.47
N ALA A 472 4.14 -6.32 -33.30
CA ALA A 472 5.17 -6.61 -32.30
C ALA A 472 6.48 -5.84 -32.57
N GLN A 473 7.12 -5.36 -31.51
CA GLN A 473 8.39 -4.64 -31.60
C GLN A 473 9.49 -5.49 -32.27
N SER A 474 10.34 -4.86 -33.09
CA SER A 474 11.38 -5.56 -33.86
C SER A 474 12.53 -6.10 -33.00
N GLY A 475 12.83 -5.48 -31.85
CA GLY A 475 13.99 -5.78 -30.99
C GLY A 475 13.74 -6.78 -29.85
N LEU A 476 12.67 -7.58 -29.91
CA LEU A 476 12.35 -8.54 -28.84
C LEU A 476 13.31 -9.74 -28.84
N SER A 477 13.65 -10.21 -27.64
CA SER A 477 14.54 -11.35 -27.42
C SER A 477 13.94 -12.34 -26.43
N ASN A 478 14.25 -13.62 -26.63
CA ASN A 478 13.89 -14.66 -25.67
C ASN A 478 14.63 -14.47 -24.34
N ILE A 479 14.06 -15.03 -23.27
CA ILE A 479 14.62 -14.98 -21.93
C ILE A 479 14.41 -16.32 -21.22
N ASN A 480 15.38 -16.72 -20.39
CA ASN A 480 15.25 -17.86 -19.49
C ASN A 480 14.81 -17.34 -18.12
N VAL A 481 13.58 -17.65 -17.70
CA VAL A 481 13.07 -17.19 -16.41
C VAL A 481 13.84 -17.90 -15.28
N GLY A 482 14.39 -17.13 -14.34
CA GLY A 482 15.26 -17.66 -13.29
C GLY A 482 16.57 -18.27 -13.83
N GLY A 483 17.00 -17.87 -15.04
CA GLY A 483 18.19 -18.40 -15.71
C GLY A 483 18.09 -19.84 -16.18
N ASN A 484 16.96 -20.53 -15.94
CA ASN A 484 16.77 -21.93 -16.27
C ASN A 484 16.39 -22.08 -17.77
N PRO A 485 17.19 -22.78 -18.60
CA PRO A 485 16.87 -23.02 -20.00
C PRO A 485 15.54 -23.75 -20.25
N ALA A 486 15.08 -24.58 -19.30
CA ALA A 486 13.77 -25.23 -19.38
C ALA A 486 12.61 -24.21 -19.28
N TYR A 487 12.88 -23.03 -18.71
CA TYR A 487 11.93 -21.94 -18.51
C TYR A 487 12.10 -20.83 -19.55
N ARG A 488 12.56 -21.20 -20.75
CA ARG A 488 12.67 -20.27 -21.87
C ARG A 488 11.30 -19.73 -22.28
N VAL A 489 11.24 -18.42 -22.46
CA VAL A 489 10.08 -17.68 -22.97
C VAL A 489 10.52 -16.89 -24.18
N ASP A 490 9.81 -17.09 -25.30
CA ASP A 490 9.97 -16.24 -26.48
C ASP A 490 8.79 -15.26 -26.51
N PRO A 491 9.01 -13.96 -26.32
CA PRO A 491 7.93 -12.98 -26.22
C PRO A 491 7.07 -12.88 -27.48
N LYS A 492 7.54 -13.35 -28.65
CA LYS A 492 6.76 -13.35 -29.90
C LYS A 492 5.90 -14.60 -30.07
N GLU A 493 6.37 -15.73 -29.57
CA GLU A 493 5.71 -17.03 -29.78
C GLU A 493 4.83 -17.45 -28.60
N THR A 494 5.14 -16.96 -27.40
CA THR A 494 4.42 -17.35 -26.18
C THR A 494 3.96 -16.15 -25.36
N ASP A 495 2.73 -16.23 -24.85
CA ASP A 495 2.23 -15.30 -23.84
C ASP A 495 3.04 -15.49 -22.54
N PHE A 496 3.79 -14.46 -22.15
CA PHE A 496 4.64 -14.50 -20.97
C PHE A 496 3.84 -14.78 -19.70
N PHE A 497 2.65 -14.19 -19.54
CA PHE A 497 1.81 -14.39 -18.36
C PHE A 497 1.34 -15.83 -18.25
N LYS A 498 0.89 -16.42 -19.37
CA LYS A 498 0.49 -17.83 -19.43
C LYS A 498 1.66 -18.74 -19.07
N ARG A 499 2.80 -18.55 -19.76
CA ARG A 499 3.95 -19.45 -19.66
C ARG A 499 4.53 -19.50 -18.26
N VAL A 500 4.65 -18.38 -17.56
CA VAL A 500 5.20 -18.37 -16.19
C VAL A 500 4.28 -19.08 -15.18
N ILE A 501 2.96 -19.08 -15.40
CA ILE A 501 2.02 -19.80 -14.54
C ILE A 501 2.07 -21.30 -14.81
N GLU A 502 2.11 -21.73 -16.06
CA GLU A 502 2.27 -23.15 -16.43
C GLU A 502 3.56 -23.73 -15.85
N LEU A 503 4.68 -23.03 -16.05
CA LEU A 503 5.96 -23.42 -15.48
C LEU A 503 5.89 -23.52 -13.96
N ARG A 504 5.26 -22.54 -13.29
CA ARG A 504 5.11 -22.54 -11.84
C ARG A 504 4.31 -23.75 -11.37
N GLN A 505 3.28 -24.13 -12.11
CA GLN A 505 2.45 -25.27 -11.77
C GLN A 505 3.21 -26.60 -11.91
N THR A 506 3.98 -26.77 -12.98
CA THR A 506 4.87 -27.94 -13.15
C THR A 506 5.86 -28.05 -11.98
N VAL A 507 6.54 -26.96 -11.64
CA VAL A 507 7.50 -26.95 -10.53
C VAL A 507 6.85 -27.28 -9.19
N LYS A 508 5.62 -26.80 -8.95
CA LYS A 508 4.86 -27.17 -7.73
C LYS A 508 4.56 -28.67 -7.68
N GLN A 509 4.17 -29.27 -8.80
CA GLN A 509 3.87 -30.70 -8.86
C GLN A 509 5.14 -31.53 -8.63
N ASP A 510 6.26 -31.14 -9.23
CA ASP A 510 7.55 -31.79 -9.03
C ASP A 510 8.00 -31.66 -7.57
N ARG A 511 7.84 -30.47 -6.97
CA ARG A 511 8.13 -30.22 -5.55
C ARG A 511 7.32 -31.13 -4.65
N ASP A 512 6.03 -31.31 -4.94
CA ASP A 512 5.13 -32.11 -4.11
C ASP A 512 5.40 -33.63 -4.25
N ARG A 513 6.12 -34.05 -5.30
CA ARG A 513 6.58 -35.43 -5.52
C ARG A 513 8.03 -35.69 -5.07
N ALA A 514 8.80 -34.63 -4.84
CA ALA A 514 10.23 -34.71 -4.54
C ALA A 514 10.53 -35.10 -3.08
N ALA A 515 11.70 -35.70 -2.86
CA ALA A 515 12.26 -35.91 -1.52
C ALA A 515 12.70 -34.57 -0.89
N ASP A 516 12.88 -34.54 0.44
CA ASP A 516 13.02 -33.31 1.21
C ASP A 516 14.13 -32.34 0.73
N ALA A 517 15.28 -32.85 0.27
CA ALA A 517 16.38 -32.01 -0.21
C ALA A 517 16.07 -31.28 -1.54
N ASP A 518 15.45 -31.97 -2.50
CA ASP A 518 15.06 -31.40 -3.80
C ASP A 518 13.84 -30.48 -3.67
N ARG A 519 13.02 -30.71 -2.64
CA ARG A 519 11.83 -29.92 -2.34
C ARG A 519 12.15 -28.45 -2.11
N GLU A 520 13.26 -28.14 -1.44
CA GLU A 520 13.66 -26.76 -1.15
C GLU A 520 14.12 -26.01 -2.41
N ALA A 521 14.90 -26.67 -3.27
CA ALA A 521 15.32 -26.10 -4.55
C ALA A 521 14.10 -25.79 -5.44
N LEU A 522 13.15 -26.72 -5.52
CA LEU A 522 11.92 -26.55 -6.31
C LEU A 522 11.00 -25.46 -5.73
N ASP A 523 10.91 -25.31 -4.40
CA ASP A 523 10.16 -24.21 -3.77
C ASP A 523 10.78 -22.84 -4.13
N ILE A 524 12.11 -22.75 -4.13
CA ILE A 524 12.86 -21.55 -4.54
C ILE A 524 12.59 -21.20 -6.02
N GLU A 525 12.54 -22.18 -6.92
CA GLU A 525 12.21 -22.00 -8.34
C GLU A 525 10.76 -21.54 -8.54
N GLN A 526 9.81 -22.19 -7.87
CA GLN A 526 8.40 -21.81 -7.88
C GLN A 526 8.19 -20.38 -7.34
N ASN A 527 8.98 -19.94 -6.37
CA ASN A 527 8.92 -18.59 -5.82
C ASN A 527 9.41 -17.55 -6.85
N ALA A 528 10.48 -17.84 -7.59
CA ALA A 528 10.95 -16.95 -8.66
C ALA A 528 9.91 -16.77 -9.78
N LEU A 529 9.24 -17.86 -10.19
CA LEU A 529 8.16 -17.82 -11.18
C LEU A 529 6.94 -17.03 -10.67
N LYS A 530 6.58 -17.20 -9.38
CA LYS A 530 5.53 -16.41 -8.72
C LYS A 530 5.86 -14.92 -8.76
N ILE A 531 7.10 -14.55 -8.47
CA ILE A 531 7.56 -13.16 -8.48
C ILE A 531 7.50 -12.59 -9.89
N ALA A 532 8.00 -13.32 -10.89
CA ALA A 532 7.95 -12.88 -12.29
C ALA A 532 6.50 -12.61 -12.74
N ALA A 533 5.56 -13.50 -12.42
CA ALA A 533 4.15 -13.36 -12.76
C ALA A 533 3.49 -12.14 -12.06
N ASN A 534 3.65 -12.03 -10.74
CA ASN A 534 3.00 -10.97 -9.96
C ASN A 534 3.61 -9.58 -10.25
N ALA A 535 4.93 -9.52 -10.44
CA ALA A 535 5.63 -8.27 -10.69
C ALA A 535 5.33 -7.66 -12.06
N THR A 536 5.01 -8.49 -13.05
CA THR A 536 4.78 -8.06 -14.44
C THR A 536 3.30 -7.89 -14.80
N SER A 537 2.38 -8.46 -14.03
CA SER A 537 0.96 -8.48 -14.40
C SER A 537 0.24 -7.14 -14.25
N TYR A 538 0.38 -6.45 -13.10
CA TYR A 538 -0.50 -5.29 -12.82
C TYR A 538 0.23 -4.00 -12.42
N GLY A 539 0.90 -3.99 -11.26
CA GLY A 539 1.28 -2.74 -10.59
C GLY A 539 2.24 -1.84 -11.38
N ILE A 540 3.06 -2.42 -12.26
CA ILE A 540 4.02 -1.69 -13.09
C ILE A 540 3.36 -0.81 -14.16
N TRP A 541 2.17 -1.18 -14.64
CA TRP A 541 1.49 -0.51 -15.74
C TRP A 541 0.80 0.80 -15.32
N VAL A 542 0.50 0.97 -14.03
CA VAL A 542 -0.10 2.19 -13.47
C VAL A 542 0.78 2.85 -12.41
N GLU A 543 2.08 2.52 -12.42
CA GLU A 543 3.05 3.11 -11.50
C GLU A 543 3.16 4.62 -11.74
N VAL A 544 2.86 5.40 -10.69
CA VAL A 544 3.05 6.85 -10.65
C VAL A 544 3.82 7.18 -9.38
N ASN A 545 4.90 7.94 -9.52
CA ASN A 545 5.75 8.39 -8.43
C ASN A 545 5.46 9.87 -8.14
N VAL A 546 5.13 10.18 -6.89
CA VAL A 546 4.81 11.56 -6.46
C VAL A 546 6.10 12.18 -5.89
N ASP A 547 6.47 13.34 -6.41
CA ASP A 547 7.54 14.17 -5.87
C ASP A 547 7.00 15.51 -5.38
N ASP A 548 7.45 15.94 -4.20
CA ASP A 548 7.12 17.27 -3.66
C ASP A 548 7.96 18.38 -4.31
N ARG A 549 7.36 19.56 -4.47
CA ARG A 549 7.97 20.80 -4.94
C ARG A 549 7.99 21.81 -3.79
N PRO A 550 9.06 22.62 -3.67
CA PRO A 550 9.14 23.64 -2.61
C PRO A 550 8.07 24.74 -2.71
N LYS A 551 7.49 24.92 -3.90
CA LYS A 551 6.47 25.92 -4.19
C LYS A 551 5.40 25.28 -5.06
N ARG A 552 4.16 25.70 -4.83
CA ARG A 552 3.05 25.39 -5.74
C ARG A 552 3.30 26.03 -7.11
N SER A 553 2.96 25.30 -8.15
CA SER A 553 3.09 25.71 -9.54
C SER A 553 1.87 25.28 -10.32
N PRO A 554 1.44 26.05 -11.33
CA PRO A 554 0.34 25.65 -12.20
C PRO A 554 0.73 24.38 -12.98
N VAL A 555 -0.20 23.43 -13.05
CA VAL A 555 -0.15 22.23 -13.89
C VAL A 555 -1.44 22.13 -14.68
N THR A 556 -1.35 21.69 -15.94
CA THR A 556 -2.53 21.39 -16.75
C THR A 556 -3.04 20.00 -16.40
N VAL A 557 -4.27 19.93 -15.90
CA VAL A 557 -4.97 18.70 -15.53
C VAL A 557 -5.87 18.29 -16.69
N HIS A 558 -5.59 17.13 -17.28
CA HIS A 558 -6.44 16.49 -18.29
C HIS A 558 -7.42 15.57 -17.57
N ASN A 559 -8.71 15.70 -17.88
CA ASN A 559 -9.78 14.92 -17.24
C ASN A 559 -10.59 14.14 -18.30
N SER A 560 -11.43 13.21 -17.83
CA SER A 560 -12.22 12.33 -18.70
C SER A 560 -13.60 12.88 -19.07
N THR A 561 -14.01 14.01 -18.49
CA THR A 561 -15.40 14.52 -18.53
C THR A 561 -15.56 15.84 -19.27
N GLY A 562 -14.48 16.55 -19.59
CA GLY A 562 -14.50 17.84 -20.29
C GLY A 562 -13.10 18.36 -20.64
N GLU A 563 -13.01 19.67 -20.83
CA GLU A 563 -11.77 20.33 -21.26
C GLU A 563 -10.69 20.35 -20.17
N PRO A 564 -9.39 20.34 -20.54
CA PRO A 564 -8.29 20.47 -19.57
C PRO A 564 -8.36 21.80 -18.82
N PHE A 565 -8.01 21.80 -17.53
CA PHE A 565 -7.98 23.00 -16.69
C PHE A 565 -6.63 23.18 -15.99
N SER A 566 -6.35 24.38 -15.50
CA SER A 566 -5.10 24.69 -14.77
C SER A 566 -5.31 24.58 -13.26
N PHE A 567 -4.44 23.85 -12.57
CA PHE A 567 -4.49 23.69 -11.11
C PHE A 567 -3.13 24.00 -10.47
N SER A 568 -3.12 24.66 -9.31
CA SER A 568 -1.88 25.01 -8.60
C SER A 568 -1.55 23.98 -7.54
N THR A 569 -0.48 23.20 -7.75
CA THR A 569 -0.06 22.12 -6.84
C THR A 569 1.45 22.17 -6.58
N ASP A 570 1.85 21.74 -5.38
CA ASP A 570 3.24 21.48 -4.99
C ASP A 570 3.61 20.01 -5.20
N ARG A 571 2.69 19.14 -5.61
CA ARG A 571 2.97 17.74 -5.91
C ARG A 571 3.10 17.51 -7.40
N HIS A 572 4.02 16.62 -7.78
CA HIS A 572 4.25 16.29 -9.17
C HIS A 572 4.24 14.78 -9.39
N GLU A 573 3.33 14.34 -10.26
CA GLU A 573 3.16 12.94 -10.63
C GLU A 573 4.03 12.57 -11.83
N ASN A 574 4.95 11.63 -11.62
CA ASN A 574 5.85 11.11 -12.64
C ASN A 574 5.49 9.65 -12.95
N PRO A 575 4.99 9.35 -14.16
CA PRO A 575 4.75 7.97 -14.58
C PRO A 575 6.03 7.13 -14.52
N GLY A 576 5.90 5.88 -14.07
CA GLY A 576 6.96 4.88 -14.04
C GLY A 576 7.48 4.53 -15.44
N THR A 577 8.54 3.72 -15.48
CA THR A 577 9.22 3.38 -16.74
C THR A 577 8.28 2.71 -17.73
N TYR A 578 7.53 1.67 -17.30
CA TYR A 578 6.61 0.90 -18.15
C TYR A 578 5.15 1.30 -17.96
N PHE A 579 4.89 2.56 -17.60
CA PHE A 579 3.53 3.05 -17.44
C PHE A 579 2.71 2.85 -18.74
N HIS A 580 1.62 2.10 -18.62
CA HIS A 580 0.65 1.76 -19.67
C HIS A 580 -0.75 1.58 -19.02
N PRO A 581 -1.45 2.67 -18.67
CA PRO A 581 -2.61 2.62 -17.77
C PRO A 581 -3.82 1.87 -18.35
N LEU A 582 -3.90 1.69 -19.68
CA LEU A 582 -4.94 0.87 -20.30
C LEU A 582 -4.89 -0.58 -19.79
N LEU A 583 -3.69 -1.17 -19.68
CA LEU A 583 -3.53 -2.54 -19.17
C LEU A 583 -4.08 -2.67 -17.76
N ALA A 584 -3.66 -1.79 -16.85
CA ALA A 584 -4.13 -1.81 -15.47
C ALA A 584 -5.66 -1.65 -15.36
N THR A 585 -6.24 -0.82 -16.23
CA THR A 585 -7.68 -0.56 -16.27
C THR A 585 -8.47 -1.78 -16.76
N LEU A 586 -8.04 -2.40 -17.86
CA LEU A 586 -8.66 -3.60 -18.40
C LEU A 586 -8.55 -4.79 -17.43
N ILE A 587 -7.37 -4.98 -16.83
CA ILE A 587 -7.11 -6.06 -15.86
C ILE A 587 -8.07 -5.97 -14.67
N THR A 588 -8.20 -4.80 -14.06
CA THR A 588 -9.08 -4.68 -12.88
C THR A 588 -10.55 -4.72 -13.23
N GLY A 589 -10.96 -4.21 -14.40
CA GLY A 589 -12.34 -4.35 -14.91
C GLY A 589 -12.72 -5.81 -15.10
N ALA A 590 -11.89 -6.59 -15.79
CA ALA A 590 -12.13 -8.01 -16.01
C ALA A 590 -12.01 -8.85 -14.73
N ALA A 591 -11.15 -8.49 -13.79
CA ALA A 591 -11.12 -9.11 -12.46
C ALA A 591 -12.42 -8.86 -11.67
N ARG A 592 -13.00 -7.65 -11.74
CA ARG A 592 -14.33 -7.38 -11.16
C ARG A 592 -15.42 -8.20 -11.82
N LEU A 593 -15.31 -8.44 -13.13
CA LEU A 593 -16.21 -9.33 -13.87
C LEU A 593 -16.13 -10.78 -13.39
N MET A 594 -14.94 -11.34 -13.16
CA MET A 594 -14.80 -12.69 -12.58
C MET A 594 -15.57 -12.82 -11.26
N LEU A 595 -15.41 -11.86 -10.35
CA LEU A 595 -16.11 -11.87 -9.06
C LEU A 595 -17.63 -11.65 -9.19
N ALA A 596 -18.08 -10.85 -10.18
CA ALA A 596 -19.50 -10.64 -10.43
C ALA A 596 -20.17 -11.89 -11.03
N ILE A 597 -19.44 -12.64 -11.87
CA ILE A 597 -19.87 -13.95 -12.36
C ILE A 597 -20.02 -14.91 -11.18
N THR A 598 -19.02 -14.99 -10.29
CA THR A 598 -19.12 -15.84 -9.08
C THR A 598 -20.31 -15.45 -8.21
N GLU A 599 -20.51 -14.16 -7.94
CA GLU A 599 -21.68 -13.66 -7.19
C GLU A 599 -22.99 -14.09 -7.86
N ARG A 600 -23.09 -13.94 -9.18
CA ARG A 600 -24.30 -14.30 -9.91
C ARG A 600 -24.58 -15.80 -9.85
N LEU A 601 -23.58 -16.64 -10.08
CA LEU A 601 -23.70 -18.10 -10.00
C LEU A 601 -24.08 -18.57 -8.60
N VAL A 602 -23.46 -18.01 -7.56
CA VAL A 602 -23.78 -18.30 -6.15
C VAL A 602 -25.24 -17.95 -5.84
N THR A 603 -25.70 -16.78 -6.27
CA THR A 603 -27.06 -16.30 -6.03
C THR A 603 -28.10 -17.13 -6.79
N ASP A 604 -27.84 -17.44 -8.06
CA ASP A 604 -28.72 -18.27 -8.89
C ASP A 604 -28.82 -19.72 -8.34
N ALA A 605 -27.75 -20.21 -7.72
CA ALA A 605 -27.71 -21.48 -7.01
C ALA A 605 -28.31 -21.40 -5.59
N GLY A 606 -29.02 -20.32 -5.22
CA GLY A 606 -29.70 -20.18 -3.93
C GLY A 606 -28.78 -20.13 -2.71
N MET A 607 -27.50 -19.83 -2.91
CA MET A 607 -26.52 -19.56 -1.85
C MET A 607 -26.30 -18.04 -1.70
N ASP A 608 -25.54 -17.62 -0.69
CA ASP A 608 -25.10 -16.21 -0.55
C ASP A 608 -23.58 -16.20 -0.32
N TRP A 609 -22.99 -15.06 0.04
CA TRP A 609 -21.57 -14.93 0.33
C TRP A 609 -21.33 -13.98 1.49
N SER A 610 -20.25 -14.21 2.26
CA SER A 610 -19.93 -13.41 3.44
C SER A 610 -19.07 -12.21 3.09
N PHE A 611 -17.97 -12.43 2.36
CA PHE A 611 -17.07 -11.37 1.92
C PHE A 611 -16.38 -11.72 0.61
N CYS A 612 -15.86 -10.69 -0.04
CA CYS A 612 -14.96 -10.78 -1.17
C CYS A 612 -13.71 -9.93 -0.88
N ASP A 613 -12.52 -10.46 -1.16
CA ASP A 613 -11.25 -9.74 -1.01
C ASP A 613 -10.35 -10.01 -2.21
N THR A 614 -10.37 -9.06 -3.16
CA THR A 614 -9.61 -8.99 -4.42
C THR A 614 -9.79 -10.14 -5.40
N ASP A 615 -9.38 -11.34 -5.03
CA ASP A 615 -9.30 -12.58 -5.79
C ASP A 615 -10.03 -13.74 -5.10
N SER A 616 -10.44 -13.54 -3.84
CA SER A 616 -11.14 -14.55 -3.04
C SER A 616 -12.58 -14.17 -2.73
N MET A 617 -13.42 -15.19 -2.56
CA MET A 617 -14.81 -15.08 -2.12
C MET A 617 -15.15 -16.17 -1.11
N ALA A 618 -15.69 -15.79 0.04
CA ALA A 618 -16.20 -16.73 1.04
C ALA A 618 -17.69 -16.98 0.79
N ILE A 619 -18.00 -18.06 0.08
CA ILE A 619 -19.37 -18.45 -0.26
C ILE A 619 -20.04 -18.94 1.03
N ALA A 620 -21.22 -18.41 1.35
CA ALA A 620 -21.93 -18.66 2.59
C ALA A 620 -23.05 -19.68 2.39
N LYS A 621 -23.09 -20.65 3.28
CA LYS A 621 -24.11 -21.68 3.32
C LYS A 621 -25.41 -21.12 3.90
N PRO A 622 -26.56 -21.29 3.22
CA PRO A 622 -27.87 -21.01 3.80
C PRO A 622 -28.20 -21.98 4.95
N ASP A 623 -28.96 -21.49 5.94
CA ASP A 623 -29.33 -22.29 7.13
C ASP A 623 -30.21 -23.49 6.77
N THR A 624 -31.02 -23.37 5.72
CA THR A 624 -31.97 -24.41 5.26
C THR A 624 -31.34 -25.48 4.35
N MET A 625 -30.12 -25.27 3.85
CA MET A 625 -29.43 -26.20 2.95
C MET A 625 -28.75 -27.32 3.74
N SER A 626 -28.46 -28.49 3.18
CA SER A 626 -27.57 -29.46 3.85
C SER A 626 -26.09 -29.13 3.60
N SER A 627 -25.15 -29.70 4.35
CA SER A 627 -23.71 -29.51 4.09
C SER A 627 -23.26 -30.16 2.78
N ASP A 628 -23.80 -31.33 2.45
CA ASP A 628 -23.46 -32.06 1.22
C ASP A 628 -23.99 -31.33 -0.02
N GLU A 629 -25.22 -30.84 0.05
CA GLU A 629 -25.81 -30.02 -1.01
C GLU A 629 -25.03 -28.71 -1.21
N PHE A 630 -24.62 -28.07 -0.12
CA PHE A 630 -23.78 -26.87 -0.18
C PHE A 630 -22.43 -27.15 -0.86
N ALA A 631 -21.74 -28.22 -0.46
CA ALA A 631 -20.47 -28.62 -1.06
C ALA A 631 -20.61 -28.94 -2.56
N GLN A 632 -21.69 -29.62 -2.95
CA GLN A 632 -21.97 -29.92 -4.35
C GLN A 632 -22.23 -28.66 -5.16
N ARG A 633 -23.09 -27.75 -4.69
CA ARG A 633 -23.39 -26.48 -5.38
C ARG A 633 -22.16 -25.59 -5.51
N VAL A 634 -21.31 -25.51 -4.49
CA VAL A 634 -20.02 -24.77 -4.60
C VAL A 634 -19.11 -25.42 -5.64
N THR A 635 -19.05 -26.76 -5.68
CA THR A 635 -18.30 -27.49 -6.70
C THR A 635 -18.80 -27.18 -8.10
N ASP A 636 -20.11 -27.05 -8.30
CA ASP A 636 -20.69 -26.70 -9.60
C ASP A 636 -20.34 -25.25 -10.01
N VAL A 637 -20.33 -24.31 -9.06
CA VAL A 637 -19.84 -22.93 -9.30
C VAL A 637 -18.36 -22.93 -9.71
N VAL A 638 -17.54 -23.74 -9.04
CA VAL A 638 -16.11 -23.90 -9.37
C VAL A 638 -15.92 -24.49 -10.77
N LYS A 639 -16.66 -25.55 -11.11
CA LYS A 639 -16.59 -26.20 -12.43
C LYS A 639 -17.03 -25.30 -13.58
N TRP A 640 -17.92 -24.34 -13.33
CA TRP A 640 -18.33 -23.37 -14.35
C TRP A 640 -17.13 -22.63 -14.98
N PHE A 641 -16.08 -22.39 -14.19
CA PHE A 641 -14.87 -21.70 -14.63
C PHE A 641 -13.87 -22.61 -15.38
N ASP A 642 -14.08 -23.92 -15.47
CA ASP A 642 -13.20 -24.85 -16.20
C ASP A 642 -13.07 -24.45 -17.67
N ALA A 643 -14.17 -24.00 -18.29
CA ALA A 643 -14.20 -23.53 -19.68
C ALA A 643 -13.32 -22.29 -19.93
N LEU A 644 -12.98 -21.53 -18.88
CA LEU A 644 -12.14 -20.33 -18.94
C LEU A 644 -10.70 -20.59 -18.56
N ASN A 645 -10.28 -21.84 -18.36
CA ASN A 645 -8.89 -22.17 -18.08
C ASN A 645 -8.02 -21.94 -19.33
N PRO A 646 -7.11 -20.95 -19.34
CA PRO A 646 -6.27 -20.69 -20.49
C PRO A 646 -4.98 -21.53 -20.50
N TYR A 647 -4.75 -22.37 -19.49
CA TYR A 647 -3.50 -23.09 -19.24
C TYR A 647 -3.52 -24.50 -19.82
N GLY A 648 -2.33 -25.05 -20.14
CA GLY A 648 -2.16 -26.42 -20.64
C GLY A 648 -2.31 -27.55 -19.62
N PHE A 649 -2.83 -27.27 -18.42
CA PHE A 649 -3.10 -28.27 -17.38
C PHE A 649 -4.58 -28.22 -16.97
N ASP A 650 -5.15 -29.38 -16.65
CA ASP A 650 -6.56 -29.48 -16.24
C ASP A 650 -6.74 -28.96 -14.81
N ALA A 651 -7.35 -27.77 -14.67
CA ALA A 651 -7.77 -27.22 -13.39
C ALA A 651 -8.82 -26.11 -13.60
N SER A 652 -9.75 -25.97 -12.65
CA SER A 652 -10.54 -24.75 -12.57
C SER A 652 -9.66 -23.56 -12.18
N ILE A 653 -9.92 -22.40 -12.79
CA ILE A 653 -9.29 -21.14 -12.38
C ILE A 653 -9.86 -20.60 -11.06
N LEU A 654 -10.99 -21.12 -10.56
CA LEU A 654 -11.51 -20.85 -9.21
C LEU A 654 -11.30 -22.11 -8.36
N LYS A 655 -10.56 -22.03 -7.25
CA LYS A 655 -10.27 -23.20 -6.40
C LYS A 655 -10.86 -23.06 -5.01
N ILE A 656 -11.24 -24.19 -4.42
CA ILE A 656 -11.55 -24.30 -2.99
C ILE A 656 -10.22 -24.29 -2.23
N GLU A 657 -10.07 -23.37 -1.28
CA GLU A 657 -8.82 -23.20 -0.53
C GLU A 657 -8.56 -24.35 0.47
N ASP A 658 -7.28 -24.63 0.75
CA ASP A 658 -6.85 -25.65 1.73
C ASP A 658 -7.42 -25.40 3.14
N LEU A 659 -7.82 -24.17 3.45
CA LEU A 659 -8.44 -23.79 4.73
C LEU A 659 -9.78 -24.49 4.99
N ASN A 660 -10.46 -24.95 3.94
CA ASN A 660 -11.72 -25.69 4.06
C ASN A 660 -11.52 -27.15 4.50
N TYR A 661 -10.28 -27.63 4.56
CA TYR A 661 -9.94 -29.00 4.89
C TYR A 661 -9.27 -29.10 6.26
N SER A 662 -9.51 -30.21 6.96
CA SER A 662 -8.85 -30.52 8.23
C SER A 662 -7.33 -30.60 8.05
N LEU A 663 -6.59 -30.04 9.02
CA LEU A 663 -5.13 -30.16 9.03
C LEU A 663 -4.65 -31.61 9.17
N ALA A 664 -5.44 -32.44 9.87
CA ALA A 664 -5.11 -33.84 10.15
C ALA A 664 -5.63 -34.79 9.06
N SER A 665 -6.96 -34.83 8.83
CA SER A 665 -7.57 -35.82 7.94
C SER A 665 -7.56 -35.44 6.46
N LYS A 666 -7.30 -34.16 6.13
CA LYS A 666 -7.46 -33.60 4.77
C LYS A 666 -8.88 -33.72 4.19
N GLU A 667 -9.86 -34.06 5.00
CA GLU A 667 -11.27 -34.06 4.63
C GLU A 667 -11.88 -32.67 4.83
N LEU A 668 -12.99 -32.39 4.14
CA LEU A 668 -13.72 -31.14 4.31
C LEU A 668 -14.20 -30.99 5.76
N GLU A 669 -13.87 -29.87 6.37
CA GLU A 669 -14.24 -29.53 7.74
C GLU A 669 -15.10 -28.27 7.72
N PRO A 670 -16.19 -28.18 8.51
CA PRO A 670 -16.99 -26.96 8.60
C PRO A 670 -16.13 -25.74 8.96
N LEU A 671 -16.01 -24.82 8.01
CA LEU A 671 -15.31 -23.56 8.17
C LEU A 671 -16.34 -22.45 8.45
N PHE A 672 -16.13 -21.69 9.51
CA PHE A 672 -16.98 -20.57 9.88
C PHE A 672 -16.31 -19.23 9.62
N CYS A 673 -17.12 -18.23 9.31
CA CYS A 673 -16.69 -16.87 9.05
C CYS A 673 -17.36 -15.89 10.02
N TRP A 674 -16.55 -14.93 10.50
CA TRP A 674 -17.03 -13.72 11.13
C TRP A 674 -16.41 -12.50 10.44
N ALA A 675 -17.21 -11.81 9.62
CA ALA A 675 -16.78 -10.63 8.87
C ALA A 675 -17.37 -9.35 9.47
N VAL A 676 -16.55 -8.32 9.68
CA VAL A 676 -17.00 -7.03 10.28
C VAL A 676 -17.16 -5.96 9.20
N SER A 677 -16.14 -5.80 8.36
CA SER A 677 -16.04 -4.85 7.25
C SER A 677 -14.96 -5.32 6.27
N SER A 678 -14.84 -4.65 5.12
CA SER A 678 -13.83 -4.95 4.10
C SER A 678 -12.45 -5.16 4.73
N LYS A 679 -11.82 -6.30 4.42
CA LYS A 679 -10.53 -6.73 4.97
C LYS A 679 -10.49 -6.93 6.48
N ARG A 680 -11.60 -6.94 7.22
CA ARG A 680 -11.66 -7.25 8.66
C ARG A 680 -12.57 -8.45 8.88
N TYR A 681 -11.97 -9.63 8.86
CA TYR A 681 -12.66 -10.90 9.06
C TYR A 681 -11.75 -11.93 9.74
N ALA A 682 -12.37 -12.97 10.28
CA ALA A 682 -11.72 -14.19 10.75
C ALA A 682 -12.43 -15.42 10.18
N LEU A 683 -11.64 -16.44 9.84
CA LEU A 683 -12.09 -17.79 9.49
C LEU A 683 -11.60 -18.76 10.56
N PHE A 684 -12.48 -19.65 11.02
CA PHE A 684 -12.21 -20.53 12.15
C PHE A 684 -13.06 -21.80 12.10
N ASN A 685 -12.61 -22.85 12.75
CA ASN A 685 -13.45 -24.01 13.08
C ASN A 685 -14.04 -23.81 14.48
N ILE A 686 -15.12 -24.54 14.79
CA ILE A 686 -15.74 -24.55 16.11
C ILE A 686 -15.66 -25.98 16.64
N ASP A 687 -15.03 -26.14 17.80
CA ASP A 687 -14.94 -27.41 18.53
C ASP A 687 -15.48 -27.22 19.95
N GLU A 688 -16.51 -27.98 20.32
CA GLU A 688 -17.23 -27.84 21.61
C GLU A 688 -17.58 -26.39 22.00
N GLY A 689 -17.95 -25.56 21.00
CA GLY A 689 -18.28 -24.14 21.20
C GLY A 689 -17.07 -23.20 21.33
N ARG A 690 -15.84 -23.71 21.19
CA ARG A 690 -14.60 -22.93 21.20
C ARG A 690 -14.08 -22.70 19.78
N PRO A 691 -13.71 -21.46 19.42
CA PRO A 691 -13.26 -21.16 18.08
C PRO A 691 -11.74 -21.38 17.91
N THR A 692 -11.35 -22.16 16.92
CA THR A 692 -9.95 -22.36 16.52
C THR A 692 -9.66 -21.56 15.26
N MET A 693 -8.87 -20.48 15.39
CA MET A 693 -8.56 -19.58 14.28
C MET A 693 -7.77 -20.29 13.17
N ARG A 694 -8.25 -20.18 11.93
CA ARG A 694 -7.59 -20.70 10.71
C ARG A 694 -7.01 -19.59 9.84
N LYS A 695 -7.66 -18.42 9.82
CA LYS A 695 -7.15 -17.19 9.18
C LYS A 695 -7.70 -15.97 9.92
N VAL A 696 -6.86 -15.00 10.20
CA VAL A 696 -7.27 -13.74 10.83
C VAL A 696 -6.69 -12.55 10.07
N SER A 697 -7.46 -11.48 9.97
CA SER A 697 -6.97 -10.25 9.38
C SER A 697 -6.24 -9.36 10.39
N ALA A 698 -5.04 -8.90 10.03
CA ALA A 698 -4.31 -7.84 10.74
C ALA A 698 -4.65 -6.42 10.25
N HIS A 699 -5.64 -6.27 9.36
CA HIS A 699 -5.95 -5.00 8.71
C HIS A 699 -6.49 -3.96 9.72
N GLY A 700 -5.80 -2.81 9.80
CA GLY A 700 -6.10 -1.79 10.81
C GLY A 700 -5.50 -2.06 12.19
N LEU A 701 -4.77 -3.16 12.38
CA LEU A 701 -4.04 -3.47 13.62
C LEU A 701 -2.53 -3.32 13.46
N GLY A 702 -1.97 -3.67 12.30
CA GLY A 702 -0.52 -3.75 12.09
C GLY A 702 0.28 -2.44 12.17
N HIS A 703 -0.38 -1.29 12.35
CA HIS A 703 0.28 -0.01 12.62
C HIS A 703 0.60 0.18 14.11
N LEU A 704 -0.17 -0.49 14.98
CA LEU A 704 0.03 -0.47 16.42
C LEU A 704 1.24 -1.34 16.79
N PHE A 705 2.00 -0.88 17.76
CA PHE A 705 3.02 -1.71 18.40
C PHE A 705 2.33 -2.84 19.18
N PRO A 706 2.89 -4.06 19.25
CA PRO A 706 2.32 -5.13 20.05
C PRO A 706 2.14 -4.68 21.52
N PRO A 707 0.96 -4.87 22.13
CA PRO A 707 0.76 -4.55 23.54
C PRO A 707 1.50 -5.53 24.46
N TYR A 708 1.73 -6.76 24.02
CA TYR A 708 2.46 -7.81 24.73
C TYR A 708 3.07 -8.81 23.71
N GLU A 709 4.05 -9.60 24.16
CA GLU A 709 4.75 -10.62 23.36
C GLU A 709 4.21 -12.03 23.67
N GLU A 710 4.63 -13.06 22.92
CA GLU A 710 4.14 -14.44 23.10
C GLU A 710 4.38 -14.99 24.52
N ALA A 711 5.52 -14.64 25.14
CA ALA A 711 5.87 -15.07 26.49
C ALA A 711 4.95 -14.50 27.59
N ASP A 712 4.28 -13.37 27.31
CA ASP A 712 3.35 -12.68 28.21
C ASP A 712 1.89 -12.84 27.75
N ALA A 713 1.63 -13.72 26.78
CA ALA A 713 0.28 -13.92 26.26
C ALA A 713 -0.64 -14.57 27.33
N PRO A 714 -1.90 -14.12 27.48
CA PRO A 714 -2.82 -14.71 28.44
C PRO A 714 -3.03 -16.22 28.21
N GLY A 715 -2.79 -17.05 29.23
CA GLY A 715 -2.88 -18.51 29.13
C GLY A 715 -4.27 -19.06 28.79
N ARG A 716 -5.33 -18.23 28.86
CA ARG A 716 -6.69 -18.61 28.47
C ARG A 716 -6.91 -18.72 26.96
N PHE A 717 -6.00 -18.17 26.14
CA PHE A 717 -6.13 -18.20 24.69
C PHE A 717 -5.35 -19.38 24.09
N PRO A 718 -5.94 -20.15 23.17
CA PRO A 718 -5.25 -21.25 22.51
C PRO A 718 -4.02 -20.73 21.76
N LYS A 719 -2.97 -21.55 21.72
CA LYS A 719 -1.79 -21.22 20.91
C LYS A 719 -2.17 -21.29 19.43
N PRO A 720 -2.04 -20.20 18.66
CA PRO A 720 -2.38 -20.23 17.24
C PRO A 720 -1.41 -21.14 16.49
N ASP A 721 -1.93 -21.85 15.50
CA ASP A 721 -1.09 -22.65 14.60
C ASP A 721 -0.11 -21.75 13.81
N LYS A 722 1.08 -22.26 13.51
CA LYS A 722 2.12 -21.52 12.77
C LYS A 722 1.62 -21.07 11.38
N SER A 723 0.66 -21.77 10.78
CA SER A 723 0.04 -21.40 9.51
C SER A 723 -0.75 -20.08 9.59
N VAL A 724 -1.26 -19.70 10.76
CA VAL A 724 -2.02 -18.47 10.99
C VAL A 724 -1.11 -17.26 11.18
N LEU A 725 0.09 -17.46 11.72
CA LEU A 725 1.09 -16.43 12.01
C LEU A 725 1.91 -15.99 10.78
N LYS A 726 1.29 -15.99 9.61
CA LYS A 726 1.90 -15.58 8.33
C LYS A 726 1.51 -14.14 7.97
N ASP A 727 2.22 -13.57 7.00
CA ASP A 727 1.87 -12.28 6.36
C ASP A 727 1.70 -11.08 7.31
N GLY A 728 2.45 -11.06 8.42
CA GLY A 728 2.43 -9.96 9.39
C GLY A 728 1.39 -10.11 10.51
N THR A 729 0.69 -11.25 10.56
CA THR A 729 -0.13 -11.63 11.72
C THR A 729 0.76 -12.08 12.87
N VAL A 730 0.53 -11.52 14.06
CA VAL A 730 1.25 -11.85 15.29
C VAL A 730 0.27 -12.33 16.38
N ARG A 731 0.80 -12.91 17.45
CA ARG A 731 0.03 -13.56 18.53
C ARG A 731 -1.18 -12.76 19.01
N TRP A 732 -0.99 -11.49 19.38
CA TRP A 732 -2.07 -10.66 19.94
C TRP A 732 -3.22 -10.38 18.94
N HIS A 733 -2.97 -10.44 17.63
CA HIS A 733 -4.04 -10.33 16.64
C HIS A 733 -4.98 -11.54 16.73
N CYS A 734 -4.42 -12.75 16.86
CA CYS A 734 -5.19 -13.98 17.03
C CYS A 734 -5.99 -13.95 18.33
N ASP A 735 -5.39 -13.50 19.43
CA ASP A 735 -6.07 -13.37 20.72
C ASP A 735 -7.25 -12.39 20.66
N LEU A 736 -7.06 -11.23 20.01
CA LEU A 736 -8.14 -10.26 19.81
C LEU A 736 -9.28 -10.85 18.97
N TRP A 737 -8.98 -11.54 17.86
CA TRP A 737 -10.01 -12.18 17.05
C TRP A 737 -10.70 -13.33 17.76
N HIS A 738 -9.96 -14.12 18.54
CA HIS A 738 -10.55 -15.13 19.42
C HIS A 738 -11.56 -14.47 20.38
N GLN A 739 -11.21 -13.35 21.02
CA GLN A 739 -12.15 -12.63 21.89
C GLN A 739 -13.39 -12.11 21.16
N ILE A 740 -13.22 -11.58 19.95
CA ILE A 740 -14.34 -11.09 19.15
C ILE A 740 -15.29 -12.23 18.78
N VAL A 741 -14.74 -13.35 18.32
CA VAL A 741 -15.52 -14.53 17.93
C VAL A 741 -16.16 -15.18 19.14
N SER A 742 -15.44 -15.35 20.26
CA SER A 742 -16.02 -15.90 21.49
C SER A 742 -17.19 -15.04 22.00
N ALA A 743 -17.08 -13.71 21.95
CA ALA A 743 -18.19 -12.82 22.32
C ALA A 743 -19.39 -12.97 21.37
N ALA A 744 -19.14 -13.21 20.08
CA ALA A 744 -20.19 -13.48 19.12
C ALA A 744 -20.89 -14.83 19.37
N LEU A 745 -20.12 -15.90 19.64
CA LEU A 745 -20.65 -17.22 19.96
C LEU A 745 -21.48 -17.23 21.25
N ALA A 746 -21.11 -16.39 22.22
CA ALA A 746 -21.84 -16.20 23.47
C ALA A 746 -23.06 -15.26 23.35
N GLY A 747 -23.40 -14.78 22.15
CA GLY A 747 -24.59 -13.96 21.91
C GLY A 747 -24.45 -12.47 22.24
N HIS A 748 -23.24 -11.99 22.55
CA HIS A 748 -22.98 -10.58 22.86
C HIS A 748 -21.87 -9.97 21.97
N PRO A 749 -22.02 -10.01 20.63
CA PRO A 749 -21.00 -9.57 19.66
C PRO A 749 -20.69 -8.07 19.69
N ASP A 750 -21.48 -7.26 20.38
CA ASP A 750 -21.24 -5.83 20.59
C ASP A 750 -20.38 -5.57 21.84
N GLN A 751 -20.32 -6.54 22.76
CA GLN A 751 -19.64 -6.47 24.06
C GLN A 751 -18.41 -7.38 24.05
N VAL A 752 -17.33 -6.89 23.43
CA VAL A 752 -16.04 -7.58 23.44
C VAL A 752 -15.23 -7.07 24.63
N ALA A 753 -14.81 -7.99 25.51
CA ALA A 753 -13.92 -7.67 26.61
C ALA A 753 -12.57 -7.18 26.07
N ARG A 754 -12.09 -6.03 26.58
CA ARG A 754 -10.85 -5.38 26.14
C ARG A 754 -9.79 -5.32 27.24
N ASP A 755 -10.09 -5.85 28.40
CA ASP A 755 -9.27 -5.93 29.60
C ASP A 755 -8.65 -7.33 29.79
N PHE A 756 -8.52 -8.08 28.69
CA PHE A 756 -7.98 -9.43 28.69
C PHE A 756 -6.48 -9.53 28.98
N HIS A 757 -5.79 -8.39 28.99
CA HIS A 757 -4.39 -8.25 29.39
C HIS A 757 -4.20 -6.88 30.05
N SER A 758 -3.30 -6.77 31.03
CA SER A 758 -3.00 -5.52 31.74
C SER A 758 -2.53 -4.41 30.79
N ALA A 759 -1.69 -4.76 29.82
CA ALA A 759 -1.17 -3.86 28.78
C ALA A 759 -2.26 -3.19 27.93
N MET A 760 -3.50 -3.70 27.91
CA MET A 760 -4.59 -3.04 27.18
C MET A 760 -4.99 -1.68 27.78
N LYS A 761 -4.66 -1.45 29.05
CA LYS A 761 -4.88 -0.15 29.73
C LYS A 761 -3.76 0.85 29.44
N GLU A 762 -2.66 0.42 28.84
CA GLU A 762 -1.55 1.31 28.50
C GLU A 762 -1.86 2.18 27.28
N PRO A 763 -1.20 3.35 27.15
CA PRO A 763 -1.28 4.18 25.95
C PRO A 763 -0.93 3.41 24.67
N ALA A 764 -1.85 3.42 23.70
CA ALA A 764 -1.64 2.83 22.39
C ALA A 764 -0.60 3.65 21.63
N ARG A 765 0.41 2.96 21.10
CA ARG A 765 1.54 3.57 20.42
C ARG A 765 1.76 2.92 19.06
N SER A 766 2.17 3.74 18.09
CA SER A 766 2.58 3.29 16.77
C SER A 766 4.03 3.66 16.54
N ARG A 767 4.84 2.71 16.07
CA ARG A 767 6.24 2.94 15.73
C ARG A 767 6.37 3.50 14.33
N TYR A 768 7.14 4.58 14.19
CA TYR A 768 7.57 5.12 12.90
C TYR A 768 9.07 5.45 12.95
N ALA A 769 9.66 5.78 11.79
CA ALA A 769 11.08 6.15 11.71
C ALA A 769 11.26 7.52 11.05
N ALA A 770 12.35 8.22 11.36
CA ALA A 770 12.68 9.54 10.82
C ALA A 770 13.17 9.44 9.36
N THR A 771 12.32 8.95 8.46
CA THR A 771 12.69 8.57 7.09
C THR A 771 12.77 9.75 6.11
N SER A 772 12.26 10.92 6.50
CA SER A 772 12.35 12.17 5.74
C SER A 772 12.70 13.36 6.63
N PRO A 773 13.30 14.44 6.07
CA PRO A 773 13.58 15.67 6.81
C PRO A 773 12.34 16.30 7.46
N ASP A 774 11.15 16.11 6.89
CA ASP A 774 9.91 16.65 7.46
C ASP A 774 9.44 15.87 8.68
N LEU A 775 9.63 14.54 8.71
CA LEU A 775 9.38 13.73 9.90
C LEU A 775 10.36 14.08 11.02
N LEU A 776 11.65 14.22 10.69
CA LEU A 776 12.66 14.59 11.67
C LEU A 776 12.42 15.99 12.26
N ARG A 777 11.84 16.91 11.49
CA ARG A 777 11.54 18.28 11.95
C ARG A 777 10.64 18.31 13.18
N TRP A 778 9.82 17.28 13.40
CA TRP A 778 8.97 17.17 14.58
C TRP A 778 9.76 17.08 15.89
N PHE A 779 11.01 16.62 15.84
CA PHE A 779 11.93 16.59 16.97
C PHE A 779 12.83 17.83 17.06
N LYS A 780 12.53 18.92 16.32
CA LYS A 780 13.37 20.13 16.35
C LYS A 780 13.49 20.73 17.77
N SER A 781 12.39 20.83 18.51
CA SER A 781 12.38 21.33 19.89
C SER A 781 13.13 20.40 20.83
N TYR A 782 12.97 19.08 20.65
CA TYR A 782 13.73 18.06 21.37
C TYR A 782 15.24 18.18 21.07
N ASN A 783 15.64 18.41 19.82
CA ASN A 783 17.04 18.41 19.42
C ASN A 783 17.78 19.74 19.71
N VAL A 784 17.08 20.85 20.00
CA VAL A 784 17.68 22.20 19.95
C VAL A 784 18.83 22.43 20.94
N ASN A 785 18.78 21.83 22.13
CA ASN A 785 19.77 22.00 23.20
C ASN A 785 20.66 20.77 23.39
N ARG A 786 20.72 19.88 22.38
CA ARG A 786 21.48 18.64 22.44
C ARG A 786 22.60 18.68 21.42
N ASP A 787 23.76 18.15 21.79
CA ASP A 787 24.84 17.92 20.84
C ASP A 787 24.38 16.96 19.76
N TYR A 788 24.98 17.05 18.56
CA TYR A 788 24.52 16.30 17.39
C TYR A 788 24.44 14.78 17.65
N ARG A 789 25.31 14.25 18.51
CA ARG A 789 25.34 12.84 18.90
C ARG A 789 24.11 12.42 19.74
N ASP A 790 23.61 13.32 20.58
CA ASP A 790 22.52 13.12 21.54
C ASP A 790 21.15 13.49 20.94
N GLN A 791 21.13 13.95 19.69
CA GLN A 791 19.92 14.26 18.96
C GLN A 791 19.25 12.98 18.43
N VAL A 792 17.92 13.03 18.30
CA VAL A 792 17.23 12.09 17.42
C VAL A 792 17.74 12.33 16.00
N ARG A 793 18.28 11.28 15.37
CA ARG A 793 18.94 11.34 14.05
C ARG A 793 18.07 10.68 12.97
N PRO A 794 18.29 11.01 11.67
CA PRO A 794 17.60 10.37 10.55
C PRO A 794 17.56 8.84 10.66
N PHE A 795 16.46 8.23 10.20
CA PHE A 795 16.18 6.79 10.31
C PHE A 795 16.07 6.23 11.74
N GLY A 796 16.25 7.05 12.79
CA GLY A 796 15.95 6.66 14.17
C GLY A 796 14.48 6.30 14.35
N PHE A 797 14.21 5.34 15.24
CA PHE A 797 12.84 4.95 15.59
C PHE A 797 12.23 5.97 16.54
N MET A 798 10.92 6.17 16.43
CA MET A 798 10.14 7.06 17.28
C MET A 798 8.74 6.48 17.51
N LEU A 799 8.04 7.03 18.49
CA LEU A 799 6.69 6.63 18.86
C LEU A 799 5.71 7.77 18.60
N SER A 800 4.52 7.39 18.14
CA SER A 800 3.39 8.28 17.96
C SER A 800 2.20 7.74 18.74
N TYR A 801 1.40 8.64 19.29
CA TYR A 801 0.27 8.31 20.14
C TYR A 801 -1.02 8.90 19.58
N GLY A 802 -2.13 8.19 19.79
CA GLY A 802 -3.46 8.73 19.55
C GLY A 802 -3.94 9.56 20.75
N VAL A 803 -4.78 10.56 20.50
CA VAL A 803 -5.45 11.33 21.56
C VAL A 803 -6.89 10.83 21.74
N GLY A 804 -7.38 10.79 22.98
CA GLY A 804 -8.76 10.45 23.33
C GLY A 804 -9.75 11.57 23.00
N PRO A 805 -11.05 11.26 22.77
CA PRO A 805 -12.06 12.27 22.45
C PRO A 805 -12.22 13.38 23.51
N MET A 806 -12.01 13.06 24.78
CA MET A 806 -12.16 14.00 25.91
C MET A 806 -11.09 15.10 25.97
N ALA A 807 -9.98 14.98 25.23
CA ALA A 807 -8.95 16.02 25.21
C ALA A 807 -9.42 17.35 24.57
N CYS A 808 -10.53 17.31 23.81
CA CYS A 808 -11.16 18.49 23.23
C CYS A 808 -12.33 19.03 24.07
N SER A 809 -12.80 18.32 25.12
CA SER A 809 -14.05 18.66 25.81
C SER A 809 -13.91 19.55 27.04
N GLU A 810 -12.72 19.70 27.63
CA GLU A 810 -12.53 20.53 28.84
C GLU A 810 -12.84 22.03 28.62
N ALA A 811 -12.94 22.49 27.37
CA ALA A 811 -13.25 23.88 27.05
C ALA A 811 -14.75 24.20 26.96
N ILE A 812 -15.66 23.21 26.95
CA ILE A 812 -17.11 23.48 26.89
C ILE A 812 -17.63 24.06 28.24
N ALA A 813 -16.88 23.86 29.34
CA ALA A 813 -17.22 24.38 30.66
C ALA A 813 -16.58 25.73 31.03
N ALA A 814 -15.92 26.42 30.09
CA ALA A 814 -15.41 27.77 30.34
C ALA A 814 -16.48 28.82 29.94
N THR A 815 -17.02 29.52 30.94
CA THR A 815 -17.97 30.63 30.75
C THR A 815 -17.45 31.64 29.73
N SER A 816 -18.19 31.84 28.64
CA SER A 816 -17.77 32.68 27.52
C SER A 816 -17.60 34.13 27.95
N LYS A 817 -16.34 34.61 28.04
CA LYS A 817 -16.08 36.05 27.90
C LYS A 817 -16.22 36.41 26.42
N ARG A 818 -16.90 37.53 26.12
CA ARG A 818 -17.14 38.04 24.75
C ARG A 818 -15.85 37.99 23.92
N GLY A 819 -15.87 37.20 22.85
CA GLY A 819 -14.79 37.02 21.89
C GLY A 819 -14.91 35.69 21.16
N ARG A 820 -14.45 35.60 19.91
CA ARG A 820 -14.41 34.33 19.15
C ARG A 820 -13.56 33.33 19.94
N PRO A 821 -14.08 32.14 20.31
CA PRO A 821 -13.30 31.16 21.07
C PRO A 821 -12.01 30.84 20.32
N LYS A 822 -10.87 30.87 21.02
CA LYS A 822 -9.58 30.48 20.44
C LYS A 822 -9.73 29.05 19.93
N LYS A 823 -9.49 28.83 18.64
CA LYS A 823 -9.44 27.49 18.05
C LYS A 823 -8.30 26.73 18.74
N ILE A 824 -8.63 25.84 19.67
CA ILE A 824 -7.63 24.99 20.35
C ILE A 824 -7.07 24.06 19.28
N ALA A 825 -5.77 24.14 19.05
CA ALA A 825 -5.10 23.24 18.12
C ALA A 825 -5.10 21.83 18.73
N PRO A 826 -5.44 20.79 17.96
CA PRO A 826 -5.38 19.42 18.44
C PRO A 826 -3.93 19.07 18.80
N VAL A 827 -3.74 18.50 19.99
CA VAL A 827 -2.43 18.01 20.47
C VAL A 827 -1.97 16.87 19.55
N LYS A 828 -0.69 16.88 19.15
CA LYS A 828 -0.10 15.86 18.27
C LYS A 828 1.05 15.15 18.97
N PRO A 829 0.76 14.18 19.85
CA PRO A 829 1.73 13.59 20.76
C PRO A 829 2.69 12.64 20.04
N ILE A 830 3.98 12.84 20.29
CA ILE A 830 5.09 12.00 19.84
C ILE A 830 6.05 11.78 21.01
N ALA A 831 6.84 10.71 20.94
CA ALA A 831 7.89 10.43 21.92
C ALA A 831 9.12 9.82 21.24
N PRO A 832 10.31 9.97 21.84
CA PRO A 832 11.46 9.15 21.46
C PRO A 832 11.15 7.66 21.58
N PHE A 833 11.94 6.82 20.91
CA PHE A 833 11.77 5.38 21.02
C PHE A 833 12.16 4.87 22.41
N GLU A 834 11.29 4.05 22.99
CA GLU A 834 11.50 3.35 24.24
C GLU A 834 10.64 2.08 24.22
N LYS A 835 11.27 0.93 24.47
CA LYS A 835 10.63 -0.39 24.37
C LYS A 835 9.57 -0.54 25.46
N ASN A 836 9.84 -0.07 26.67
CA ASN A 836 8.88 -0.14 27.77
C ASN A 836 7.74 0.88 27.60
N GLY A 837 6.48 0.39 27.59
CA GLY A 837 5.28 1.23 27.38
C GLY A 837 5.17 2.40 28.36
N SER A 838 5.39 2.11 29.64
CA SER A 838 5.26 3.09 30.73
C SER A 838 6.38 4.14 30.69
N LYS A 839 7.63 3.74 30.45
CA LYS A 839 8.75 4.68 30.29
C LYS A 839 8.58 5.57 29.06
N ALA A 840 8.12 4.99 27.94
CA ALA A 840 7.86 5.72 26.71
C ALA A 840 6.81 6.81 26.91
N ALA A 841 5.70 6.46 27.58
CA ALA A 841 4.61 7.39 27.85
C ALA A 841 5.08 8.63 28.63
N ALA A 842 5.96 8.47 29.63
CA ALA A 842 6.48 9.58 30.42
C ALA A 842 7.29 10.63 29.63
N THR A 843 7.70 10.32 28.40
CA THR A 843 8.51 11.21 27.55
C THR A 843 7.72 11.87 26.41
N VAL A 844 6.39 11.73 26.42
CA VAL A 844 5.52 12.23 25.35
C VAL A 844 5.43 13.77 25.37
N PHE A 845 5.61 14.37 24.20
CA PHE A 845 5.45 15.81 23.98
C PHE A 845 4.66 16.10 22.71
N ASP A 846 4.09 17.31 22.63
CA ASP A 846 3.38 17.77 21.45
C ASP A 846 4.36 18.25 20.37
N ARG A 847 4.23 17.73 19.14
CA ARG A 847 5.18 18.01 18.06
C ARG A 847 5.17 19.45 17.56
N GLU A 848 4.08 20.19 17.78
CA GLU A 848 3.96 21.58 17.32
C GLU A 848 4.49 22.56 18.39
N THR A 849 4.14 22.34 19.66
CA THR A 849 4.52 23.25 20.76
C THR A 849 5.78 22.84 21.52
N GLY A 850 6.19 21.57 21.45
CA GLY A 850 7.30 21.01 22.21
C GLY A 850 7.02 20.81 23.71
N LYS A 851 5.78 21.02 24.16
CA LYS A 851 5.40 20.87 25.57
C LYS A 851 5.05 19.42 25.92
N SER A 852 5.32 19.03 27.16
CA SER A 852 4.89 17.72 27.69
C SER A 852 3.37 17.55 27.58
N VAL A 853 2.95 16.32 27.32
CA VAL A 853 1.52 15.96 27.20
C VAL A 853 1.11 15.15 28.42
N ASP A 854 -0.06 15.45 28.97
CA ASP A 854 -0.64 14.65 30.06
C ASP A 854 -1.01 13.25 29.55
N LEU A 855 -0.61 12.20 30.27
CA LEU A 855 -0.89 10.81 29.93
C LEU A 855 -2.38 10.50 29.90
N SER A 856 -3.18 11.21 30.70
CA SER A 856 -4.64 11.02 30.81
C SER A 856 -5.37 11.24 29.48
N ILE A 857 -4.81 12.10 28.61
CA ILE A 857 -5.39 12.42 27.31
C ILE A 857 -5.02 11.41 26.22
N LEU A 858 -4.00 10.58 26.46
CA LEU A 858 -3.56 9.58 25.49
C LEU A 858 -4.58 8.45 25.36
N ARG A 859 -4.77 7.98 24.13
CA ARG A 859 -5.68 6.87 23.84
C ARG A 859 -5.00 5.57 24.24
N THR A 860 -5.65 4.77 25.09
CA THR A 860 -5.17 3.43 25.47
C THR A 860 -5.44 2.40 24.37
N TYR A 861 -4.81 1.22 24.41
CA TYR A 861 -5.12 0.12 23.47
C TYR A 861 -6.60 -0.27 23.54
N ALA A 862 -7.18 -0.40 24.74
CA ALA A 862 -8.60 -0.67 24.91
C ALA A 862 -9.49 0.39 24.25
N LYS A 863 -9.11 1.68 24.33
CA LYS A 863 -9.83 2.77 23.65
C LYS A 863 -9.61 2.77 22.12
N ALA A 864 -8.40 2.43 21.66
CA ALA A 864 -8.06 2.34 20.24
C ALA A 864 -8.80 1.19 19.54
N LEU A 865 -8.94 0.06 20.22
CA LEU A 865 -9.65 -1.13 19.75
C LEU A 865 -11.16 -1.07 20.01
N ALA A 866 -11.65 0.02 20.62
CA ALA A 866 -13.01 0.08 21.14
C ALA A 866 -14.10 -0.15 20.08
N GLN A 867 -13.82 0.22 18.83
CA GLN A 867 -14.72 0.09 17.69
C GLN A 867 -14.22 -0.89 16.62
N TYR A 868 -13.17 -1.66 16.91
CA TYR A 868 -12.58 -2.55 15.91
C TYR A 868 -13.57 -3.65 15.47
N HIS A 869 -14.24 -4.30 16.42
CA HIS A 869 -15.22 -5.37 16.20
C HIS A 869 -16.59 -4.89 15.67
N ILE A 870 -16.84 -3.58 15.72
CA ILE A 870 -18.05 -2.90 15.22
C ILE A 870 -17.74 -1.90 14.11
N SER A 871 -16.60 -2.07 13.44
CA SER A 871 -16.19 -1.14 12.40
C SER A 871 -17.23 -1.05 11.29
N PRO A 872 -17.59 0.17 10.85
CA PRO A 872 -18.60 0.33 9.82
C PRO A 872 -18.07 -0.07 8.45
N GLU A 873 -18.96 -0.60 7.63
CA GLU A 873 -18.78 -0.82 6.20
C GLU A 873 -19.50 0.31 5.44
N ALA A 874 -18.92 1.51 5.49
CA ALA A 874 -19.60 2.74 5.06
C ALA A 874 -20.03 2.72 3.58
N LYS A 875 -19.37 1.93 2.73
CA LYS A 875 -19.66 1.84 1.29
C LYS A 875 -21.04 1.26 0.99
N PHE A 876 -21.67 0.59 1.96
CA PHE A 876 -22.93 -0.12 1.81
C PHE A 876 -23.94 0.30 2.89
N LEU A 877 -25.23 0.13 2.61
CA LEU A 877 -26.30 0.26 3.59
C LEU A 877 -26.30 -0.95 4.53
N ASN A 878 -26.90 -0.80 5.71
CA ASN A 878 -26.77 -1.76 6.82
C ASN A 878 -25.29 -1.99 7.22
N GLY A 879 -24.46 -0.97 6.99
CA GLY A 879 -23.02 -0.95 7.24
C GLY A 879 -22.63 -0.13 8.48
N GLY A 880 -23.57 0.31 9.30
CA GLY A 880 -23.32 1.11 10.51
C GLY A 880 -22.64 0.34 11.64
N PHE A 881 -22.38 1.00 12.77
CA PHE A 881 -21.65 0.37 13.89
C PHE A 881 -22.37 -0.86 14.46
N LEU A 882 -23.68 -0.76 14.70
CA LEU A 882 -24.47 -1.81 15.36
C LEU A 882 -25.23 -2.71 14.40
N ASP A 883 -25.28 -2.34 13.12
CA ASP A 883 -25.91 -3.11 12.06
C ASP A 883 -25.29 -4.50 11.91
N LYS A 884 -26.13 -5.49 11.57
CA LYS A 884 -25.78 -6.90 11.41
C LYS A 884 -26.52 -7.49 10.21
N GLY A 885 -25.98 -8.59 9.69
CA GLY A 885 -26.54 -9.34 8.58
C GLY A 885 -26.17 -8.77 7.24
N ILE A 886 -27.14 -8.79 6.32
CA ILE A 886 -26.94 -8.50 4.92
C ILE A 886 -26.71 -7.00 4.67
N THR A 887 -25.60 -6.64 4.05
CA THR A 887 -25.33 -5.29 3.53
C THR A 887 -25.94 -5.12 2.14
N TRP A 888 -26.39 -3.90 1.86
CA TRP A 888 -27.04 -3.57 0.57
C TRP A 888 -26.26 -2.49 -0.17
N ARG A 889 -26.19 -2.62 -1.50
CA ARG A 889 -25.61 -1.60 -2.38
C ARG A 889 -26.33 -0.27 -2.18
N ARG A 890 -25.56 0.81 -2.05
CA ARG A 890 -26.11 2.16 -2.07
C ARG A 890 -26.56 2.51 -3.49
N HIS A 891 -27.51 3.42 -3.59
CA HIS A 891 -27.81 4.11 -4.84
C HIS A 891 -27.30 5.54 -4.75
N VAL A 892 -26.11 5.73 -5.31
CA VAL A 892 -25.40 7.00 -5.30
C VAL A 892 -25.80 7.82 -6.52
N PHE A 893 -26.29 9.03 -6.29
CA PHE A 893 -26.40 10.05 -7.32
C PHE A 893 -25.14 10.91 -7.32
N GLY A 894 -24.39 10.88 -8.42
CA GLY A 894 -23.16 11.64 -8.58
C GLY A 894 -23.45 13.13 -8.79
N THR A 895 -23.30 13.93 -7.73
CA THR A 895 -23.63 15.36 -7.76
C THR A 895 -22.69 16.17 -8.66
N HIS A 896 -21.39 15.89 -8.56
CA HIS A 896 -20.34 16.47 -9.40
C HIS A 896 -19.09 15.58 -9.38
N ILE A 897 -18.14 15.89 -10.25
CA ILE A 897 -16.90 15.14 -10.39
C ILE A 897 -15.77 15.83 -9.65
N GLN A 898 -15.10 15.08 -8.77
CA GLN A 898 -13.88 15.49 -8.10
C GLN A 898 -12.68 14.84 -8.78
N HIS A 899 -11.74 15.62 -9.27
CA HIS A 899 -10.54 15.14 -9.95
C HIS A 899 -9.42 14.85 -8.94
N ILE A 900 -8.88 13.65 -8.98
CA ILE A 900 -7.81 13.20 -8.06
C ILE A 900 -6.61 12.64 -8.81
N GLY A 901 -5.44 12.66 -8.17
CA GLY A 901 -4.23 11.94 -8.60
C GLY A 901 -4.09 10.59 -7.87
N LYS A 902 -2.86 10.21 -7.55
CA LYS A 902 -2.53 8.98 -6.81
C LYS A 902 -3.09 8.99 -5.38
N GLU A 903 -3.95 8.03 -5.09
CA GLU A 903 -4.64 7.87 -3.79
C GLU A 903 -3.73 7.32 -2.67
N ALA A 904 -2.90 6.33 -2.99
CA ALA A 904 -2.11 5.54 -2.03
C ALA A 904 -0.70 6.13 -1.76
N ASP A 905 -0.54 7.43 -1.93
CA ASP A 905 0.74 8.08 -1.63
C ASP A 905 0.98 8.16 -0.11
N ASP A 906 2.18 7.77 0.31
CA ASP A 906 2.64 7.78 1.72
C ASP A 906 1.67 7.07 2.71
N TRP A 907 1.00 6.00 2.27
CA TRP A 907 -0.03 5.32 3.05
C TRP A 907 0.48 4.75 4.39
N GLU A 908 1.74 4.31 4.44
CA GLU A 908 2.38 3.80 5.66
C GLU A 908 2.42 4.88 6.74
N ARG A 909 2.81 6.10 6.35
CA ARG A 909 2.83 7.26 7.23
C ARG A 909 1.42 7.62 7.69
N ARG A 910 0.42 7.57 6.81
CA ARG A 910 -0.99 7.80 7.16
C ARG A 910 -1.49 6.81 8.21
N ALA A 911 -1.12 5.53 8.08
CA ALA A 911 -1.53 4.48 9.02
C ALA A 911 -0.95 4.69 10.42
N SER A 912 0.32 5.10 10.53
CA SER A 912 0.98 5.31 11.83
C SER A 912 0.67 6.67 12.46
N LEU A 913 0.50 7.73 11.65
CA LEU A 913 0.49 9.13 12.12
C LEU A 913 -0.88 9.82 11.99
N GLY A 914 -1.88 9.12 11.46
CA GLY A 914 -3.18 9.68 11.11
C GLY A 914 -3.15 10.51 9.82
N GLN A 915 -4.33 10.90 9.35
CA GLN A 915 -4.51 11.64 8.10
C GLN A 915 -4.40 13.15 8.31
N THR A 916 -3.79 13.84 7.34
CA THR A 916 -3.81 15.30 7.22
C THR A 916 -4.19 15.64 5.79
N ALA A 917 -4.97 16.70 5.58
CA ALA A 917 -5.45 17.12 4.25
C ALA A 917 -4.30 17.28 3.22
N ASP A 918 -3.10 17.62 3.68
CA ASP A 918 -1.91 17.79 2.84
C ASP A 918 -1.36 16.50 2.24
N MET A 919 -1.88 15.31 2.62
CA MET A 919 -1.36 14.01 2.16
C MET A 919 -2.02 13.47 0.88
N GLU A 920 -3.13 14.04 0.40
CA GLU A 920 -3.82 13.61 -0.82
C GLU A 920 -3.45 14.45 -2.04
N VAL A 921 -3.34 13.81 -3.21
CA VAL A 921 -3.22 14.51 -4.49
C VAL A 921 -4.63 14.78 -5.01
N ASN A 922 -5.16 15.97 -4.72
CA ASN A 922 -6.50 16.38 -5.13
C ASN A 922 -6.41 17.60 -6.07
N TYR A 923 -6.99 17.47 -7.25
CA TYR A 923 -7.02 18.51 -8.29
C TYR A 923 -8.31 19.35 -8.25
N GLY A 924 -9.22 19.07 -7.32
CA GLY A 924 -10.47 19.79 -7.14
C GLY A 924 -11.51 19.46 -8.21
N VAL A 925 -12.37 20.45 -8.49
CA VAL A 925 -13.51 20.35 -9.40
C VAL A 925 -13.21 21.20 -10.63
N SER A 926 -13.65 20.78 -11.82
CA SER A 926 -13.51 21.58 -13.04
C SER A 926 -14.28 22.91 -12.94
N ASP A 927 -13.90 23.93 -13.71
CA ASP A 927 -14.63 25.21 -13.68
C ASP A 927 -16.10 25.05 -14.13
N ALA A 928 -16.35 24.16 -15.10
CA ALA A 928 -17.70 23.83 -15.57
C ALA A 928 -18.55 23.16 -14.48
N ASP A 929 -18.00 22.15 -13.81
CA ASP A 929 -18.68 21.49 -12.68
C ASP A 929 -18.85 22.45 -11.50
N ARG A 930 -17.89 23.35 -11.27
CA ARG A 930 -17.98 24.37 -10.22
C ARG A 930 -19.14 25.35 -10.47
N LEU A 931 -19.27 25.85 -11.69
CA LEU A 931 -20.40 26.70 -12.07
C LEU A 931 -21.74 25.97 -11.94
N ARG A 932 -21.79 24.67 -12.29
CA ARG A 932 -22.99 23.84 -12.11
C ARG A 932 -23.34 23.68 -10.63
N VAL A 933 -22.37 23.33 -9.80
CA VAL A 933 -22.56 23.19 -8.34
C VAL A 933 -22.99 24.51 -7.72
N GLU A 934 -22.41 25.64 -8.13
CA GLU A 934 -22.81 26.97 -7.66
C GLU A 934 -24.25 27.32 -8.08
N ALA A 935 -24.65 27.00 -9.32
CA ALA A 935 -26.02 27.19 -9.81
C ALA A 935 -27.03 26.26 -9.11
N ASP A 936 -26.71 24.99 -8.91
CA ASP A 936 -27.56 24.02 -8.21
C ASP A 936 -27.74 24.42 -6.74
N ALA A 937 -26.67 24.86 -6.07
CA ALA A 937 -26.75 25.39 -4.72
C ALA A 937 -27.62 26.65 -4.62
N GLN A 938 -27.57 27.52 -5.65
CA GLN A 938 -28.43 28.69 -5.72
C GLN A 938 -29.90 28.31 -5.95
N ASN A 939 -30.18 27.36 -6.84
CA ASN A 939 -31.53 26.85 -7.08
C ASN A 939 -32.10 26.14 -5.86
N ALA A 940 -31.30 25.35 -5.14
CA ALA A 940 -31.70 24.70 -3.89
C ALA A 940 -32.09 25.72 -2.82
N ARG A 941 -31.30 26.80 -2.65
CA ARG A 941 -31.64 27.91 -1.74
C ARG A 941 -32.96 28.59 -2.13
N ILE A 942 -33.20 28.78 -3.43
CA ILE A 942 -34.46 29.35 -3.93
C ILE A 942 -35.63 28.42 -3.63
N ALA A 943 -35.46 27.11 -3.81
CA ALA A 943 -36.48 26.10 -3.52
C ALA A 943 -36.81 26.01 -2.03
N GLU A 944 -35.79 25.95 -1.15
CA GLU A 944 -35.96 25.98 0.31
C GLU A 944 -36.67 27.27 0.76
N GLN A 945 -36.28 28.42 0.20
CA GLN A 945 -36.93 29.69 0.50
C GLN A 945 -38.40 29.67 0.04
N SER A 946 -38.68 29.13 -1.14
CA SER A 946 -40.05 29.01 -1.69
C SER A 946 -40.92 28.05 -0.87
N GLU A 947 -40.35 26.96 -0.36
CA GLU A 947 -41.05 26.00 0.50
C GLU A 947 -41.29 26.60 1.91
N ALA A 948 -40.30 27.30 2.47
CA ALA A 948 -40.46 28.04 3.71
C ALA A 948 -41.55 29.12 3.60
N ASP A 949 -41.60 29.83 2.47
CA ASP A 949 -42.64 30.83 2.20
C ASP A 949 -44.03 30.17 2.07
N ARG A 950 -44.16 29.05 1.36
CA ARG A 950 -45.43 28.28 1.30
C ARG A 950 -45.89 27.77 2.66
N ASN A 951 -44.97 27.23 3.47
CA ASN A 951 -45.29 26.76 4.81
C ASN A 951 -45.71 27.90 5.74
N ARG A 952 -45.05 29.06 5.62
CA ARG A 952 -45.42 30.27 6.35
C ARG A 952 -46.80 30.78 5.94
N ASP A 953 -47.10 30.78 4.65
CA ASP A 953 -48.40 31.22 4.14
C ASP A 953 -49.53 30.27 4.58
N ALA A 954 -49.28 28.95 4.59
CA ALA A 954 -50.21 27.97 5.12
C ALA A 954 -50.44 28.11 6.64
N GLU A 955 -49.37 28.39 7.40
CA GLU A 955 -49.46 28.68 8.85
C GLU A 955 -50.29 29.96 9.09
N LEU A 956 -50.03 31.03 8.33
CA LEU A 956 -50.77 32.28 8.42
C LEU A 956 -52.25 32.10 8.05
N ALA A 957 -52.57 31.30 7.04
CA ALA A 957 -53.94 30.97 6.66
C ALA A 957 -54.69 30.27 7.80
N ARG A 958 -54.09 29.24 8.42
CA ARG A 958 -54.65 28.55 9.59
C ARG A 958 -54.84 29.49 10.78
N LEU A 959 -53.88 30.38 11.03
CA LEU A 959 -53.99 31.35 12.12
C LEU A 959 -55.08 32.41 11.85
N ARG A 960 -55.32 32.79 10.60
CA ARG A 960 -56.44 33.69 10.22
C ARG A 960 -57.78 33.03 10.50
N GLU A 961 -57.96 31.78 10.06
CA GLU A 961 -59.16 30.98 10.30
C GLU A 961 -59.45 30.83 11.80
N GLN A 962 -58.44 30.45 12.60
CA GLN A 962 -58.60 30.33 14.06
C GLN A 962 -58.91 31.66 14.75
N VAL A 963 -58.44 32.79 14.22
CA VAL A 963 -58.75 34.13 14.74
C VAL A 963 -60.17 34.56 14.35
N GLU A 964 -60.65 34.19 13.18
CA GLU A 964 -62.04 34.42 12.75
C GLU A 964 -63.02 33.62 13.61
N GLU A 965 -62.73 32.36 13.90
CA GLU A 965 -63.59 31.50 14.72
C GLU A 965 -63.61 31.90 16.21
N ASN A 966 -62.44 32.16 16.80
CA ASN A 966 -62.29 32.23 18.26
C ASN A 966 -61.97 33.64 18.78
N GLY A 967 -61.68 34.60 17.89
CA GLY A 967 -61.28 35.96 18.23
C GLY A 967 -59.81 36.11 18.62
N LEU A 968 -59.20 37.22 18.19
CA LEU A 968 -57.74 37.49 18.27
C LEU A 968 -57.12 37.24 19.66
N ARG A 969 -57.78 37.65 20.74
CA ARG A 969 -57.23 37.53 22.11
C ARG A 969 -57.24 36.07 22.61
N ALA A 970 -58.24 35.29 22.24
CA ALA A 970 -58.33 33.89 22.64
C ALA A 970 -57.28 33.05 21.89
N THR A 971 -57.19 33.20 20.57
CA THR A 971 -56.20 32.51 19.74
C THR A 971 -54.76 32.85 20.17
N ALA A 972 -54.48 34.13 20.45
CA ALA A 972 -53.18 34.59 20.95
C ALA A 972 -52.79 33.94 22.29
N ARG A 973 -53.77 33.75 23.19
CA ARG A 973 -53.55 33.08 24.48
C ARG A 973 -53.26 31.60 24.31
N THR A 974 -53.95 30.92 23.40
CA THR A 974 -53.76 29.50 23.09
C THR A 974 -52.37 29.21 22.53
N ILE A 975 -51.85 30.06 21.66
CA ILE A 975 -50.51 29.90 21.06
C ILE A 975 -49.39 30.58 21.86
N GLY A 976 -49.71 31.20 23.01
CA GLY A 976 -48.72 31.80 23.90
C GLY A 976 -48.04 33.07 23.38
N VAL A 977 -48.72 33.89 22.57
CA VAL A 977 -48.16 35.12 21.96
C VAL A 977 -49.00 36.34 22.34
N ASP A 978 -48.38 37.53 22.47
CA ASP A 978 -49.12 38.77 22.70
C ASP A 978 -50.10 39.08 21.52
N PRO A 979 -51.37 39.44 21.78
CA PRO A 979 -52.36 39.72 20.75
C PRO A 979 -51.92 40.78 19.72
N SER A 980 -51.13 41.78 20.14
CA SER A 980 -50.61 42.84 19.27
C SER A 980 -49.55 42.30 18.31
N ASN A 981 -48.73 41.35 18.78
CA ASN A 981 -47.72 40.67 17.97
C ASN A 981 -48.38 39.70 16.98
N LEU A 982 -49.40 38.95 17.41
CA LEU A 982 -50.18 38.10 16.50
C LEU A 982 -50.87 38.94 15.41
N ARG A 983 -51.47 40.09 15.77
CA ARG A 983 -52.09 41.02 14.80
C ARG A 983 -51.09 41.58 13.79
N ARG A 984 -49.86 41.89 14.20
CA ARG A 984 -48.79 42.31 13.27
C ARG A 984 -48.34 41.17 12.38
N ARG A 985 -48.26 39.94 12.91
CA ARG A 985 -47.86 38.75 12.17
C ARG A 985 -48.87 38.40 11.07
N LEU A 986 -50.18 38.59 11.31
CA LEU A 986 -51.25 38.34 10.32
C LEU A 986 -51.40 39.42 9.24
N LYS A 987 -50.85 40.63 9.47
CA LYS A 987 -50.87 41.77 8.53
C LYS A 987 -49.69 41.82 7.58
N ARG A 988 -48.61 41.12 7.91
CA ARG A 988 -47.49 40.85 6.99
C ARG A 988 -47.85 39.68 6.10
#